data_AF-A0A158M904-F1
#
_entry.id   AF-A0A158M904-F1
#
_cell.length_a   1.000
_cell.length_b   1.000
_cell.length_c   1.000
_cell.angle_alpha   90.00
_cell.angle_beta   90.00
_cell.angle_gamma   90.00
#
_symmetry.space_group_name_H-M   'P 1'
#
loop_
_entity.id
_entity.type
_entity.pdbx_description
1 polymer ?
#
loop_
_entity_poly.entity_id
_entity_poly.type
_entity_poly.pdbx_seq_one_letter_code
_entity_poly.pdbx_strand_id
1 'polypeptide(L)'
;MRLSLHLLLSIVLLMGLLLFGVLLTSLWSATRDAEAYQASRAREAASSLAWAIGRFDGDSQNWLTRLPAANAEGPRLRIDEASLGRSIPLWPASAEPPPDLAVLARSPYQSADGASEGHVVAYAAPSDAAPAAYLAGMAAQALLFVLATLGWCLYVRHLMRWMRQGPLQSLARAAHGQDDGQSAELSDLLPVREALANNRREQEHVVARLQQRIAMLENEATREAVTRLPNRKTFFERFREILRGQATLASGHVLIFRQRDMAEINRRMHHEATDQWLRLSATQLQQTIREHAGPQAMLARLNGSDFVALLPGLAAQPALALSERVRRELRLRRLPLRQHEWCRWAIALGRYEAGEEVGAVMARLDNALMCAETANDDVLQMAEFAGERRMDGEYRWQDLITQALDEHRFYLEVHPRSDSAGHLLHEEARMMLRGADALPASVFMPAASRLGLAADCDIQAIRLALDTRSRQAGPLALPLAQASLAQPNFLARLKSLLDDRPAQSRHLILEIDAHSVVDYYDTVRSLCEICATLGTRIGVQRLNEQLSAIEKLHQLPLVYLKIGGGFVRSLASSPGNRQLASTIVRTAIALNIPAYACDAQDESQTALLCSLGFIVLKRLTNEDAPLDEAISHAGLHLEPIAAPEPSLLMKRQEHSEKRLSEMAGALQSHRQLQALLSHELRTPAATISAAAQSLETILAGSGQEVDSRLARIRRAVGRMIDIIDQMLSPERRDDQVMAPRLEIVDLGELAHNVCASMQADSAHPLIVRNNTPAAARCDPLLTALVLRNLVQNAIKYSPADQPVVIDAGVATAQDQQAMAWLAVSDNGPGLDEAEIDAIFEPHFRSTAHRETPGVGLGLHLAREICISQEGNLTAQARPGLGTRFLIALPASGQADQPAPAELL
;
A
#
# COMPACT_ATOMS: atom_id res chain seq x y z
N MET A 1 -23.71 -16.83 -56.94
CA MET A 1 -24.15 -18.24 -56.89
C MET A 1 -23.00 -19.26 -56.90
N ARG A 2 -21.95 -19.09 -57.72
CA ARG A 2 -20.78 -19.99 -57.68
C ARG A 2 -20.01 -19.93 -56.34
N LEU A 3 -19.84 -18.75 -55.73
CA LEU A 3 -19.09 -18.59 -54.48
C LEU A 3 -19.75 -19.27 -53.25
N SER A 4 -21.09 -19.16 -53.11
CA SER A 4 -21.83 -19.78 -52.02
C SER A 4 -21.84 -21.31 -52.11
N LEU A 5 -21.82 -21.86 -53.33
CA LEU A 5 -21.69 -23.29 -53.57
C LEU A 5 -20.32 -23.82 -53.14
N HIS A 6 -19.23 -23.06 -53.40
CA HIS A 6 -17.88 -23.44 -52.99
C HIS A 6 -17.71 -23.35 -51.46
N LEU A 7 -18.33 -22.37 -50.81
CA LEU A 7 -18.30 -22.24 -49.35
C LEU A 7 -19.08 -23.35 -48.65
N LEU A 8 -20.23 -23.75 -49.21
CA LEU A 8 -21.00 -24.88 -48.67
C LEU A 8 -20.24 -26.20 -48.89
N LEU A 9 -19.61 -26.38 -50.06
CA LEU A 9 -18.79 -27.55 -50.36
C LEU A 9 -17.57 -27.62 -49.43
N SER A 10 -16.93 -26.49 -49.12
CA SER A 10 -15.78 -26.46 -48.21
C SER A 10 -16.17 -26.76 -46.76
N ILE A 11 -17.32 -26.25 -46.28
CA ILE A 11 -17.84 -26.59 -44.95
C ILE A 11 -18.18 -28.09 -44.86
N VAL A 12 -18.80 -28.65 -45.89
CA VAL A 12 -19.11 -30.09 -45.96
C VAL A 12 -17.82 -30.93 -45.98
N LEU A 13 -16.81 -30.52 -46.75
CA LEU A 13 -15.51 -31.21 -46.81
C LEU A 13 -14.77 -31.13 -45.47
N LEU A 14 -14.77 -29.96 -44.83
CA LEU A 14 -14.14 -29.73 -43.53
C LEU A 14 -14.80 -30.59 -42.43
N MET A 15 -16.13 -30.66 -42.43
CA MET A 15 -16.88 -31.48 -41.47
C MET A 15 -16.60 -32.97 -41.68
N GLY A 16 -16.50 -33.42 -42.94
CA GLY A 16 -16.11 -34.79 -43.27
C GLY A 16 -14.69 -35.13 -42.79
N LEU A 17 -13.75 -34.19 -42.95
CA LEU A 17 -12.37 -34.36 -42.50
C LEU A 17 -12.25 -34.41 -40.97
N LEU A 18 -13.03 -33.58 -40.26
CA LEU A 18 -13.15 -33.61 -38.80
C LEU A 18 -13.69 -34.95 -38.30
N LEU A 19 -14.79 -35.42 -38.88
CA LEU A 19 -15.39 -36.72 -38.52
C LEU A 19 -14.42 -37.88 -38.76
N PHE A 20 -13.66 -37.84 -39.86
CA PHE A 20 -12.63 -38.83 -40.15
C PHE A 20 -11.46 -38.77 -39.15
N GLY A 21 -11.03 -37.56 -38.75
CA GLY A 21 -10.00 -37.37 -37.72
C GLY A 21 -10.42 -37.90 -36.35
N VAL A 22 -11.69 -37.69 -35.96
CA VAL A 22 -12.25 -38.25 -34.72
C VAL A 22 -12.27 -39.78 -34.76
N LEU A 23 -12.57 -40.38 -35.91
CA LEU A 23 -12.53 -41.83 -36.07
C LEU A 23 -11.12 -42.38 -35.92
N LEU A 24 -10.13 -41.79 -36.61
CA LEU A 24 -8.72 -42.20 -36.51
C LEU A 24 -8.19 -42.12 -35.08
N THR A 25 -8.51 -41.04 -34.36
CA THR A 25 -8.09 -40.86 -32.97
C THR A 25 -8.78 -41.85 -32.03
N SER A 26 -10.07 -42.14 -32.24
CA SER A 26 -10.79 -43.17 -31.47
C SER A 26 -10.22 -44.58 -31.70
N LEU A 27 -9.92 -44.94 -32.96
CA LEU A 27 -9.29 -46.21 -33.31
C LEU A 27 -7.89 -46.33 -32.68
N TRP A 28 -7.10 -45.26 -32.77
CA TRP A 28 -5.76 -45.21 -32.18
C TRP A 28 -5.77 -45.30 -30.65
N SER A 29 -6.73 -44.63 -29.99
CA SER A 29 -6.93 -44.74 -28.55
C SER A 29 -7.28 -46.17 -28.15
N ALA A 30 -8.24 -46.79 -28.85
CA ALA A 30 -8.68 -48.13 -28.53
C ALA A 30 -7.54 -49.15 -28.65
N THR A 31 -6.69 -49.03 -29.69
CA THR A 31 -5.51 -49.91 -29.84
C THR A 31 -4.52 -49.72 -28.71
N ARG A 32 -4.29 -48.47 -28.28
CA ARG A 32 -3.35 -48.14 -27.21
C ARG A 32 -3.84 -48.59 -25.83
N ASP A 33 -5.14 -48.48 -25.58
CA ASP A 33 -5.78 -48.92 -24.35
C ASP A 33 -5.73 -50.45 -24.22
N ALA A 34 -5.89 -51.19 -25.33
CA ALA A 34 -5.75 -52.64 -25.37
C ALA A 34 -4.31 -53.10 -25.05
N GLU A 35 -3.30 -52.46 -25.66
CA GLU A 35 -1.88 -52.72 -25.36
C GLU A 35 -1.55 -52.43 -23.89
N ALA A 36 -2.04 -51.31 -23.35
CA ALA A 36 -1.84 -50.93 -21.96
C ALA A 36 -2.49 -51.92 -20.99
N TYR A 37 -3.70 -52.41 -21.31
CA TYR A 37 -4.40 -53.40 -20.51
C TYR A 37 -3.63 -54.73 -20.45
N GLN A 38 -3.12 -55.23 -21.58
CA GLN A 38 -2.30 -56.44 -21.63
C GLN A 38 -1.00 -56.29 -20.82
N ALA A 39 -0.31 -55.15 -20.95
CA ALA A 39 0.90 -54.87 -20.19
C ALA A 39 0.64 -54.82 -18.67
N SER A 40 -0.50 -54.26 -18.25
CA SER A 40 -0.89 -54.20 -16.82
C SER A 40 -1.11 -55.59 -16.25
N ARG A 41 -1.90 -56.43 -16.93
CA ARG A 41 -2.14 -57.82 -16.53
C ARG A 41 -0.84 -58.63 -16.46
N ALA A 42 0.05 -58.44 -17.43
CA ALA A 42 1.35 -59.12 -17.44
C ALA A 42 2.22 -58.72 -16.24
N ARG A 43 2.20 -57.44 -15.86
CA ARG A 43 2.93 -56.91 -14.71
C ARG A 43 2.37 -57.43 -13.39
N GLU A 44 1.06 -57.47 -13.23
CA GLU A 44 0.38 -58.03 -12.06
C GLU A 44 0.66 -59.53 -11.89
N ALA A 45 0.65 -60.28 -13.00
CA ALA A 45 0.99 -61.70 -12.98
C ALA A 45 2.46 -61.93 -12.62
N ALA A 46 3.39 -61.13 -13.17
CA ALA A 46 4.81 -61.24 -12.85
C ALA A 46 5.11 -60.86 -11.39
N SER A 47 4.48 -59.80 -10.87
CA SER A 47 4.70 -59.32 -9.50
C SER A 47 4.08 -60.24 -8.45
N SER A 48 2.85 -60.72 -8.68
CA SER A 48 2.21 -61.69 -7.78
C SER A 48 3.02 -62.97 -7.68
N LEU A 49 3.59 -63.43 -8.80
CA LEU A 49 4.46 -64.61 -8.79
C LEU A 49 5.81 -64.34 -8.13
N ALA A 50 6.47 -63.22 -8.44
CA ALA A 50 7.71 -62.81 -7.80
C ALA A 50 7.55 -62.73 -6.27
N TRP A 51 6.44 -62.17 -5.81
CA TRP A 51 6.09 -62.11 -4.39
C TRP A 51 5.83 -63.49 -3.78
N ALA A 52 5.16 -64.39 -4.51
CA ALA A 52 4.92 -65.76 -4.06
C ALA A 52 6.25 -66.52 -3.87
N ILE A 53 7.19 -66.39 -4.81
CA ILE A 53 8.51 -67.02 -4.72
C ILE A 53 9.29 -66.47 -3.52
N GLY A 54 9.25 -65.16 -3.28
CA GLY A 54 9.95 -64.53 -2.15
C GLY A 54 9.52 -65.00 -0.76
N ARG A 55 8.37 -65.68 -0.63
CA ARG A 55 7.81 -66.14 0.66
C ARG A 55 8.18 -67.56 1.06
N PHE A 56 8.86 -68.33 0.21
CA PHE A 56 9.22 -69.71 0.53
C PHE A 56 10.53 -69.76 1.34
N ASP A 57 10.48 -70.46 2.48
CA ASP A 57 11.60 -70.72 3.38
C ASP A 57 12.00 -72.19 3.25
N GLY A 58 13.22 -72.47 2.76
CA GLY A 58 13.82 -73.80 2.77
C GLY A 58 13.44 -74.73 1.59
N ASP A 59 14.49 -75.16 0.89
CA ASP A 59 14.53 -76.14 -0.21
C ASP A 59 14.16 -75.58 -1.60
N SER A 60 15.16 -74.99 -2.26
CA SER A 60 15.08 -74.31 -3.57
C SER A 60 14.58 -75.18 -4.73
N GLN A 61 14.33 -76.47 -4.51
CA GLN A 61 13.87 -77.42 -5.53
C GLN A 61 12.36 -77.74 -5.49
N ASN A 62 11.63 -77.41 -4.43
CA ASN A 62 10.26 -77.94 -4.22
C ASN A 62 9.11 -76.92 -4.37
N TRP A 63 9.39 -75.65 -4.64
CA TRP A 63 8.33 -74.65 -4.89
C TRP A 63 7.73 -74.79 -6.30
N LEU A 64 8.49 -75.27 -7.28
CA LEU A 64 8.03 -75.53 -8.66
C LEU A 64 6.88 -76.52 -8.75
N THR A 65 6.84 -77.52 -7.87
CA THR A 65 5.78 -78.53 -7.80
C THR A 65 4.54 -78.04 -7.05
N ARG A 66 4.68 -76.94 -6.27
CA ARG A 66 3.61 -76.32 -5.47
C ARG A 66 3.03 -75.06 -6.10
N LEU A 67 3.62 -74.55 -7.18
CA LEU A 67 2.93 -73.59 -8.02
C LEU A 67 1.63 -74.23 -8.52
N PRO A 68 0.45 -73.66 -8.21
CA PRO A 68 -0.75 -74.07 -8.93
C PRO A 68 -0.47 -73.89 -10.42
N ALA A 69 -0.99 -74.78 -11.25
CA ALA A 69 -1.08 -74.61 -12.71
C ALA A 69 -2.04 -73.45 -13.05
N ALA A 70 -1.82 -72.30 -12.44
CA ALA A 70 -2.61 -71.09 -12.50
C ALA A 70 -2.06 -70.23 -13.64
N ASN A 71 -2.30 -70.69 -14.87
CA ASN A 71 -2.55 -69.85 -16.04
C ASN A 71 -2.58 -70.73 -17.29
N ALA A 72 -3.70 -71.42 -17.53
CA ALA A 72 -4.00 -71.88 -18.88
C ALA A 72 -4.40 -70.70 -19.80
N GLU A 73 -4.94 -69.62 -19.22
CA GLU A 73 -5.51 -68.46 -19.94
C GLU A 73 -4.81 -67.12 -19.65
N GLY A 74 -3.68 -67.13 -18.95
CA GLY A 74 -2.94 -65.90 -18.58
C GLY A 74 -1.61 -65.73 -19.33
N PRO A 75 -0.90 -64.60 -19.10
CA PRO A 75 0.37 -64.30 -19.75
C PRO A 75 1.40 -65.41 -19.46
N ARG A 76 2.23 -65.75 -20.45
CA ARG A 76 3.26 -66.78 -20.27
C ARG A 76 4.38 -66.23 -19.39
N LEU A 77 4.68 -66.89 -18.29
CA LEU A 77 5.69 -66.47 -17.32
C LEU A 77 6.94 -67.34 -17.42
N ARG A 78 8.12 -66.72 -17.38
CA ARG A 78 9.42 -67.38 -17.30
C ARG A 78 10.16 -66.83 -16.08
N ILE A 79 10.79 -67.72 -15.32
CA ILE A 79 11.59 -67.33 -14.18
C ILE A 79 13.06 -67.42 -14.59
N ASP A 80 13.77 -66.30 -14.54
CA ASP A 80 15.21 -66.23 -14.77
C ASP A 80 15.89 -66.09 -13.42
N GLU A 81 16.53 -67.16 -12.96
CA GLU A 81 17.22 -67.23 -11.67
C GLU A 81 18.73 -66.95 -11.87
N ALA A 82 19.21 -65.87 -11.25
CA ALA A 82 20.59 -65.39 -11.44
C ALA A 82 21.61 -66.26 -10.71
N SER A 83 21.25 -66.81 -9.55
CA SER A 83 22.16 -67.61 -8.70
C SER A 83 22.58 -68.94 -9.33
N LEU A 84 21.71 -69.56 -10.15
CA LEU A 84 21.94 -70.85 -10.79
C LEU A 84 22.12 -70.76 -12.32
N GLY A 85 21.97 -69.57 -12.90
CA GLY A 85 21.99 -69.37 -14.36
C GLY A 85 20.89 -70.15 -15.09
N ARG A 86 19.78 -70.47 -14.40
CA ARG A 86 18.69 -71.28 -14.92
C ARG A 86 17.51 -70.41 -15.32
N SER A 87 16.88 -70.77 -16.44
CA SER A 87 15.63 -70.16 -16.89
C SER A 87 14.55 -71.23 -16.94
N ILE A 88 13.47 -71.01 -16.20
CA ILE A 88 12.39 -71.99 -16.03
C ILE A 88 11.11 -71.43 -16.66
N PRO A 89 10.67 -72.00 -17.79
CA PRO A 89 9.38 -71.63 -18.39
C PRO A 89 8.23 -72.25 -17.58
N LEU A 90 7.22 -71.46 -17.22
CA LEU A 90 6.00 -71.93 -16.56
C LEU A 90 4.90 -72.27 -17.58
N TRP A 91 5.27 -72.96 -18.66
CA TRP A 91 4.36 -73.51 -19.66
C TRP A 91 4.86 -74.91 -20.11
N PRO A 92 3.99 -75.76 -20.69
CA PRO A 92 4.35 -77.14 -21.01
C PRO A 92 5.59 -77.23 -21.93
N ALA A 93 6.54 -78.09 -21.56
CA ALA A 93 7.87 -78.21 -22.17
C ALA A 93 7.91 -78.74 -23.62
N SER A 94 6.76 -78.96 -24.27
CA SER A 94 6.68 -79.46 -25.65
C SER A 94 6.60 -78.38 -26.72
N ALA A 95 6.84 -77.11 -26.39
CA ALA A 95 6.92 -76.02 -27.36
C ALA A 95 8.14 -75.16 -27.04
N GLU A 96 9.11 -75.15 -27.96
CA GLU A 96 10.18 -74.13 -27.97
C GLU A 96 9.55 -72.73 -27.84
N PRO A 97 10.17 -71.80 -27.10
CA PRO A 97 9.70 -70.42 -27.06
C PRO A 97 9.74 -69.87 -28.49
N PRO A 98 8.62 -69.35 -29.05
CA PRO A 98 8.66 -68.67 -30.33
C PRO A 98 9.69 -67.53 -30.23
N PRO A 99 10.64 -67.41 -31.17
CA PRO A 99 11.74 -66.45 -31.09
C PRO A 99 11.31 -64.97 -31.07
N ASP A 100 10.02 -64.67 -31.30
CA ASP A 100 9.47 -63.32 -31.47
C ASP A 100 8.52 -62.85 -30.33
N LEU A 101 8.48 -63.53 -29.18
CA LEU A 101 7.62 -63.07 -28.08
C LEU A 101 8.19 -61.84 -27.37
N ALA A 102 7.51 -60.69 -27.52
CA ALA A 102 7.84 -59.46 -26.82
C ALA A 102 7.67 -59.60 -25.29
N VAL A 103 8.66 -59.10 -24.55
CA VAL A 103 8.61 -59.03 -23.08
C VAL A 103 7.69 -57.87 -22.68
N LEU A 104 6.60 -58.18 -21.96
CA LEU A 104 5.63 -57.19 -21.50
C LEU A 104 5.94 -56.65 -20.10
N ALA A 105 6.55 -57.46 -19.23
CA ALA A 105 6.93 -57.04 -17.88
C ALA A 105 8.07 -57.89 -17.31
N ARG A 106 8.85 -57.30 -16.38
CA ARG A 106 9.85 -57.99 -15.57
C ARG A 106 9.69 -57.56 -14.11
N SER A 107 9.62 -58.51 -13.19
CA SER A 107 9.54 -58.25 -11.75
C SER A 107 10.67 -58.98 -11.03
N PRO A 108 11.54 -58.29 -10.26
CA PRO A 108 12.57 -58.96 -9.47
C PRO A 108 11.96 -59.73 -8.29
N TYR A 109 12.65 -60.77 -7.84
CA TYR A 109 12.36 -61.47 -6.59
C TYR A 109 13.65 -61.86 -5.87
N GLN A 110 13.56 -61.98 -4.55
CA GLN A 110 14.60 -62.52 -3.69
C GLN A 110 13.92 -63.44 -2.66
N SER A 111 14.44 -64.65 -2.46
CA SER A 111 13.90 -65.59 -1.48
C SER A 111 14.15 -65.12 -0.04
N ALA A 112 13.31 -65.56 0.90
CA ALA A 112 13.38 -65.17 2.31
C ALA A 112 14.71 -65.58 2.98
N ASP A 113 15.29 -66.69 2.56
CA ASP A 113 16.59 -67.21 2.99
C ASP A 113 17.78 -66.59 2.25
N GLY A 114 17.54 -65.71 1.26
CA GLY A 114 18.54 -65.05 0.44
C GLY A 114 19.31 -65.96 -0.53
N ALA A 115 18.91 -67.23 -0.65
CA ALA A 115 19.61 -68.23 -1.46
C ALA A 115 19.33 -68.09 -2.98
N SER A 116 18.19 -67.51 -3.35
CA SER A 116 17.76 -67.36 -4.74
C SER A 116 17.35 -65.91 -5.03
N GLU A 117 17.97 -65.31 -6.05
CA GLU A 117 17.62 -63.99 -6.58
C GLU A 117 17.45 -64.08 -8.09
N GLY A 118 16.44 -63.39 -8.64
CA GLY A 118 16.13 -63.47 -10.05
C GLY A 118 15.00 -62.54 -10.49
N HIS A 119 14.53 -62.75 -11.71
CA HIS A 119 13.43 -62.00 -12.30
C HIS A 119 12.35 -62.94 -12.83
N VAL A 120 11.09 -62.59 -12.59
CA VAL A 120 9.94 -63.15 -13.31
C VAL A 120 9.68 -62.29 -14.54
N VAL A 121 9.76 -62.90 -15.73
CA VAL A 121 9.54 -62.26 -17.03
C VAL A 121 8.20 -62.72 -17.60
N ALA A 122 7.32 -61.78 -17.92
CA ALA A 122 6.04 -62.07 -18.57
C ALA A 122 6.11 -61.76 -20.08
N TYR A 123 5.63 -62.72 -20.88
CA TYR A 123 5.53 -62.65 -22.34
C TYR A 123 4.08 -62.55 -22.78
N ALA A 124 3.85 -61.93 -23.95
CA ALA A 124 2.55 -61.95 -24.61
C ALA A 124 2.12 -63.39 -24.95
N ALA A 125 0.84 -63.73 -24.80
CA ALA A 125 0.32 -65.02 -25.25
C ALA A 125 0.02 -64.97 -26.77
N PRO A 126 0.35 -66.01 -27.57
CA PRO A 126 0.10 -66.00 -29.02
C PRO A 126 -1.39 -65.98 -29.42
N SER A 127 -2.30 -66.39 -28.53
CA SER A 127 -3.73 -66.54 -28.83
C SER A 127 -4.60 -65.36 -28.40
N ASP A 128 -4.03 -64.26 -27.92
CA ASP A 128 -4.77 -63.02 -27.68
C ASP A 128 -4.89 -62.19 -28.97
N ALA A 129 -5.34 -62.83 -30.05
CA ALA A 129 -6.00 -62.10 -31.12
C ALA A 129 -7.14 -61.31 -30.48
N ALA A 130 -7.14 -59.99 -30.66
CA ALA A 130 -8.00 -59.05 -29.95
C ALA A 130 -9.40 -59.65 -29.67
N PRO A 131 -9.88 -59.66 -28.41
CA PRO A 131 -11.03 -60.44 -28.00
C PRO A 131 -12.20 -60.18 -28.95
N ALA A 132 -12.98 -61.21 -29.31
CA ALA A 132 -14.07 -61.07 -30.29
C ALA A 132 -15.02 -59.90 -29.98
N ALA A 133 -15.16 -59.54 -28.69
CA ALA A 133 -15.88 -58.35 -28.22
C ALA A 133 -15.27 -57.02 -28.71
N TYR A 134 -13.95 -56.92 -28.80
CA TYR A 134 -13.21 -55.76 -29.30
C TYR A 134 -13.36 -55.60 -30.82
N LEU A 135 -13.22 -56.70 -31.58
CA LEU A 135 -13.49 -56.70 -33.02
C LEU A 135 -14.97 -56.36 -33.32
N ALA A 136 -15.90 -56.88 -32.51
CA ALA A 136 -17.32 -56.54 -32.61
C ALA A 136 -17.59 -55.06 -32.27
N GLY A 137 -16.91 -54.51 -31.26
CA GLY A 137 -16.97 -53.08 -30.92
C GLY A 137 -16.45 -52.18 -32.03
N MET A 138 -15.31 -52.53 -32.63
CA MET A 138 -14.77 -51.84 -33.81
C MET A 138 -15.73 -51.89 -35.00
N ALA A 139 -16.33 -53.06 -35.27
CA ALA A 139 -17.30 -53.22 -36.36
C ALA A 139 -18.57 -52.40 -36.12
N ALA A 140 -19.09 -52.36 -34.88
CA ALA A 140 -20.26 -51.56 -34.53
C ALA A 140 -20.01 -50.05 -34.68
N GLN A 141 -18.84 -49.57 -34.26
CA GLN A 141 -18.44 -48.17 -34.43
C GLN A 141 -18.26 -47.80 -35.91
N ALA A 142 -17.62 -48.67 -36.69
CA ALA A 142 -17.48 -48.48 -38.14
C ALA A 142 -18.85 -48.43 -38.84
N LEU A 143 -19.79 -49.31 -38.45
CA LEU A 143 -21.15 -49.32 -38.99
C LEU A 143 -21.93 -48.04 -38.66
N LEU A 144 -21.87 -47.58 -37.40
CA LEU A 144 -22.52 -46.33 -36.98
C LEU A 144 -22.01 -45.14 -37.79
N PHE A 145 -20.70 -45.13 -38.08
CA PHE A 145 -20.07 -44.09 -38.88
C PHE A 145 -20.51 -44.12 -40.34
N VAL A 146 -20.58 -45.29 -40.96
CA VAL A 146 -21.11 -45.46 -42.33
C VAL A 146 -22.55 -44.96 -42.42
N LEU A 147 -23.38 -45.27 -41.41
CA LEU A 147 -24.76 -44.79 -41.35
C LEU A 147 -24.84 -43.26 -41.20
N ALA A 148 -23.98 -42.68 -40.35
CA ALA A 148 -23.91 -41.23 -40.17
C ALA A 148 -23.45 -40.49 -41.45
N THR A 149 -22.44 -41.03 -42.14
CA THR A 149 -21.97 -40.46 -43.42
C THR A 149 -23.02 -40.61 -44.53
N LEU A 150 -23.73 -41.74 -44.59
CA LEU A 150 -24.84 -41.92 -45.52
C LEU A 150 -25.97 -40.93 -45.25
N GLY A 151 -26.36 -40.76 -43.98
CA GLY A 151 -27.37 -39.80 -43.54
C GLY A 151 -26.98 -38.36 -43.89
N TRP A 152 -25.71 -38.00 -43.67
CA TRP A 152 -25.18 -36.70 -44.05
C TRP A 152 -25.21 -36.47 -45.56
N CYS A 153 -24.78 -37.45 -46.36
CA CYS A 153 -24.85 -37.37 -47.83
C CYS A 153 -26.30 -37.21 -48.32
N LEU A 154 -27.26 -37.91 -47.71
CA LEU A 154 -28.68 -37.77 -48.03
C LEU A 154 -29.21 -36.39 -47.65
N TYR A 155 -28.83 -35.86 -46.49
CA TYR A 155 -29.19 -34.52 -46.03
C TYR A 155 -28.62 -33.44 -46.97
N VAL A 156 -27.33 -33.52 -47.32
CA VAL A 156 -26.70 -32.60 -48.27
C VAL A 156 -27.38 -32.69 -49.63
N ARG A 157 -27.68 -33.91 -50.12
CA ARG A 157 -28.40 -34.10 -51.39
C ARG A 157 -29.81 -33.51 -51.35
N HIS A 158 -30.52 -33.66 -50.23
CA HIS A 158 -31.82 -33.07 -50.00
C HIS A 158 -31.74 -31.54 -49.99
N LEU A 159 -30.79 -30.97 -49.24
CA LEU A 159 -30.54 -29.53 -49.18
C LEU A 159 -30.18 -28.95 -50.56
N MET A 160 -29.31 -29.63 -51.32
CA MET A 160 -28.95 -29.21 -52.68
C MET A 160 -30.13 -29.31 -53.65
N ARG A 161 -30.99 -30.33 -53.51
CA ARG A 161 -32.24 -30.42 -54.28
C ARG A 161 -33.21 -29.30 -53.91
N TRP A 162 -33.41 -29.05 -52.63
CA TRP A 162 -34.26 -27.98 -52.12
C TRP A 162 -33.78 -26.60 -52.59
N MET A 163 -32.48 -26.32 -52.55
CA MET A 163 -31.92 -25.08 -53.09
C MET A 163 -32.03 -24.98 -54.62
N ARG A 164 -31.92 -26.09 -55.36
CA ARG A 164 -32.09 -26.10 -56.83
C ARG A 164 -33.56 -25.97 -57.25
N GLN A 165 -34.50 -26.45 -56.43
CA GLN A 165 -35.95 -26.45 -56.70
C GLN A 165 -36.70 -25.28 -56.03
N GLY A 166 -36.06 -24.53 -55.13
CA GLY A 166 -36.62 -23.39 -54.40
C GLY A 166 -36.44 -22.02 -55.07
N PRO A 167 -36.75 -20.91 -54.35
CA PRO A 167 -37.15 -19.58 -54.87
C PRO A 167 -36.07 -18.79 -55.62
N LEU A 168 -34.88 -19.37 -55.82
CA LEU A 168 -33.83 -18.75 -56.64
C LEU A 168 -34.17 -18.81 -58.14
N GLN A 169 -35.00 -19.76 -58.59
CA GLN A 169 -35.46 -19.78 -59.99
C GLN A 169 -36.52 -18.72 -60.29
N SER A 170 -37.38 -18.36 -59.32
CA SER A 170 -38.32 -17.25 -59.47
C SER A 170 -37.60 -15.90 -59.48
N LEU A 171 -36.55 -15.74 -58.66
CA LEU A 171 -35.68 -14.55 -58.68
C LEU A 171 -34.83 -14.41 -59.96
N ALA A 172 -34.39 -15.53 -60.57
CA ALA A 172 -33.64 -15.50 -61.82
C ALA A 172 -34.52 -15.20 -63.05
N ARG A 173 -35.80 -15.61 -63.03
CA ARG A 173 -36.78 -15.24 -64.07
C ARG A 173 -37.19 -13.77 -63.98
N ALA A 174 -37.33 -13.24 -62.77
CA ALA A 174 -37.62 -11.81 -62.54
C ALA A 174 -36.47 -10.88 -62.97
N ALA A 175 -35.23 -11.38 -63.06
CA ALA A 175 -34.06 -10.56 -63.37
C ALA A 175 -33.67 -10.53 -64.86
N HIS A 176 -34.23 -11.39 -65.73
CA HIS A 176 -33.72 -11.59 -67.10
C HIS A 176 -34.78 -11.50 -68.23
N GLY A 177 -35.96 -10.91 -68.03
CA GLY A 177 -36.91 -10.73 -69.12
C GLY A 177 -37.99 -9.68 -68.89
N GLN A 178 -37.73 -8.48 -69.44
CA GLN A 178 -38.61 -7.65 -70.28
C GLN A 178 -40.03 -7.28 -69.82
N ASP A 179 -40.28 -5.97 -69.81
CA ASP A 179 -41.59 -5.30 -69.73
C ASP A 179 -42.69 -6.11 -70.41
N ASP A 180 -43.65 -6.58 -69.63
CA ASP A 180 -45.05 -6.18 -69.85
C ASP A 180 -45.86 -6.36 -68.56
N GLY A 181 -46.72 -5.39 -68.30
CA GLY A 181 -47.22 -5.06 -66.98
C GLY A 181 -48.00 -6.16 -66.25
N GLN A 182 -47.76 -6.24 -64.94
CA GLN A 182 -48.82 -6.33 -63.92
C GLN A 182 -48.23 -6.10 -62.54
N SER A 183 -48.58 -4.95 -61.97
CA SER A 183 -48.38 -4.60 -60.57
C SER A 183 -49.31 -5.42 -59.69
N ALA A 184 -48.88 -6.59 -59.23
CA ALA A 184 -49.50 -7.30 -58.10
C ALA A 184 -48.54 -8.36 -57.57
N GLU A 185 -47.79 -8.04 -56.50
CA GLU A 185 -47.15 -8.94 -55.51
C GLU A 185 -45.87 -8.32 -54.89
N LEU A 186 -45.90 -7.02 -54.56
CA LEU A 186 -44.80 -6.35 -53.85
C LEU A 186 -45.14 -5.98 -52.39
N SER A 187 -46.12 -6.67 -51.80
CA SER A 187 -46.49 -6.51 -50.37
C SER A 187 -45.96 -7.65 -49.48
N ASP A 188 -45.50 -8.77 -50.05
CA ASP A 188 -45.13 -9.97 -49.28
C ASP A 188 -43.63 -10.09 -48.95
N LEU A 189 -42.80 -9.12 -49.36
CA LEU A 189 -41.33 -9.14 -49.14
C LEU A 189 -40.82 -8.17 -48.07
N LEU A 190 -41.69 -7.31 -47.51
CA LEU A 190 -41.34 -6.47 -46.35
C LEU A 190 -40.93 -7.28 -45.11
N PRO A 191 -41.67 -8.36 -44.72
CA PRO A 191 -41.33 -9.14 -43.52
C PRO A 191 -39.96 -9.81 -43.63
N VAL A 192 -39.58 -10.24 -44.83
CA VAL A 192 -38.30 -10.93 -45.08
C VAL A 192 -37.13 -9.95 -45.12
N ARG A 193 -37.32 -8.74 -45.67
CA ARG A 193 -36.31 -7.67 -45.59
C ARG A 193 -36.09 -7.19 -44.16
N GLU A 194 -37.15 -7.04 -43.39
CA GLU A 194 -37.06 -6.71 -41.96
C GLU A 194 -36.40 -7.83 -41.16
N ALA A 195 -36.74 -9.10 -41.41
CA ALA A 195 -36.12 -10.24 -40.75
C ALA A 195 -34.62 -10.39 -41.07
N LEU A 196 -34.20 -10.10 -42.31
CA LEU A 196 -32.78 -10.09 -42.72
C LEU A 196 -32.02 -8.89 -42.13
N ALA A 197 -32.65 -7.71 -42.07
CA ALA A 197 -32.07 -6.54 -41.43
C ALA A 197 -31.93 -6.77 -39.91
N ASN A 198 -32.91 -7.39 -39.27
CA ASN A 198 -32.87 -7.75 -37.86
C ASN A 198 -31.81 -8.83 -37.58
N ASN A 199 -31.72 -9.88 -38.40
CA ASN A 199 -30.65 -10.88 -38.25
C ASN A 199 -29.24 -10.28 -38.45
N ARG A 200 -29.08 -9.35 -39.41
CA ARG A 200 -27.79 -8.68 -39.63
C ARG A 200 -27.41 -7.83 -38.42
N ARG A 201 -28.35 -7.04 -37.88
CA ARG A 201 -28.15 -6.29 -36.63
C ARG A 201 -27.83 -7.23 -35.46
N GLU A 202 -28.53 -8.35 -35.36
CA GLU A 202 -28.31 -9.34 -34.30
C GLU A 202 -26.92 -10.00 -34.40
N GLN A 203 -26.46 -10.34 -35.61
CA GLN A 203 -25.10 -10.82 -35.85
C GLN A 203 -24.04 -9.76 -35.53
N GLU A 204 -24.24 -8.51 -35.95
CA GLU A 204 -23.34 -7.40 -35.61
C GLU A 204 -23.27 -7.20 -34.09
N HIS A 205 -24.40 -7.29 -33.39
CA HIS A 205 -24.45 -7.24 -31.93
C HIS A 205 -23.74 -8.43 -31.26
N VAL A 206 -23.86 -9.64 -31.80
CA VAL A 206 -23.17 -10.84 -31.27
C VAL A 206 -21.66 -10.74 -31.48
N VAL A 207 -21.21 -10.32 -32.67
CA VAL A 207 -19.78 -10.14 -32.96
C VAL A 207 -19.19 -9.04 -32.09
N ALA A 208 -19.87 -7.90 -31.95
CA ALA A 208 -19.44 -6.82 -31.06
C ALA A 208 -19.36 -7.30 -29.60
N ARG A 209 -20.33 -8.11 -29.14
CA ARG A 209 -20.33 -8.69 -27.79
C ARG A 209 -19.16 -9.65 -27.57
N LEU A 210 -18.81 -10.48 -28.56
CA LEU A 210 -17.66 -11.37 -28.50
C LEU A 210 -16.33 -10.61 -28.47
N GLN A 211 -16.18 -9.58 -29.31
CA GLN A 211 -14.99 -8.73 -29.32
C GLN A 211 -14.83 -7.97 -28.00
N GLN A 212 -15.91 -7.43 -27.43
CA GLN A 212 -15.89 -6.84 -26.09
C GLN A 212 -15.50 -7.86 -25.02
N ARG A 213 -15.98 -9.11 -25.11
CA ARG A 213 -15.64 -10.16 -24.16
C ARG A 213 -14.16 -10.55 -24.24
N ILE A 214 -13.61 -10.69 -25.44
CA ILE A 214 -12.18 -10.97 -25.65
C ILE A 214 -11.33 -9.82 -25.09
N ALA A 215 -11.65 -8.57 -25.43
CA ALA A 215 -10.94 -7.41 -24.91
C ALA A 215 -11.02 -7.32 -23.37
N MET A 216 -12.17 -7.67 -22.78
CA MET A 216 -12.33 -7.72 -21.31
C MET A 216 -11.45 -8.80 -20.67
N LEU A 217 -11.42 -10.00 -21.25
CA LEU A 217 -10.59 -11.12 -20.78
C LEU A 217 -9.09 -10.82 -20.93
N GLU A 218 -8.66 -10.19 -22.02
CA GLU A 218 -7.27 -9.76 -22.20
C GLU A 218 -6.89 -8.68 -21.18
N ASN A 219 -7.80 -7.76 -20.88
CA ASN A 219 -7.58 -6.71 -19.89
C ASN A 219 -7.52 -7.26 -18.46
N GLU A 220 -8.35 -8.26 -18.12
CA GLU A 220 -8.31 -8.99 -16.84
C GLU A 220 -7.05 -9.86 -16.71
N ALA A 221 -6.59 -10.47 -17.81
CA ALA A 221 -5.40 -11.31 -17.80
C ALA A 221 -4.08 -10.52 -17.64
N THR A 222 -4.08 -9.23 -18.00
CA THR A 222 -2.85 -8.39 -18.03
C THR A 222 -2.84 -7.26 -17.00
N ARG A 223 -4.00 -6.84 -16.47
CA ARG A 223 -4.10 -5.73 -15.53
C ARG A 223 -4.73 -6.11 -14.21
N GLU A 224 -4.36 -5.37 -13.17
CA GLU A 224 -4.95 -5.47 -11.84
C GLU A 224 -6.32 -4.74 -11.80
N ALA A 225 -7.29 -5.32 -11.10
CA ALA A 225 -8.69 -4.92 -11.13
C ALA A 225 -8.93 -3.50 -10.60
N VAL A 226 -8.23 -3.11 -9.53
CA VAL A 226 -8.42 -1.83 -8.85
C VAL A 226 -7.66 -0.73 -9.58
N THR A 227 -6.34 -0.84 -9.68
CA THR A 227 -5.44 0.22 -10.17
C THR A 227 -5.31 0.28 -11.68
N ARG A 228 -5.75 -0.75 -12.41
CA ARG A 228 -5.53 -0.92 -13.85
C ARG A 228 -4.04 -0.86 -14.26
N LEU A 229 -3.13 -1.04 -13.31
CA LEU A 229 -1.72 -1.25 -13.59
C LEU A 229 -1.50 -2.67 -14.13
N PRO A 230 -0.41 -2.93 -14.88
CA PRO A 230 0.07 -4.28 -15.15
C PRO A 230 0.08 -5.14 -13.88
N ASN A 231 -0.42 -6.37 -14.02
CA ASN A 231 -0.47 -7.32 -12.92
C ASN A 231 0.87 -8.04 -12.73
N ARG A 232 0.96 -8.87 -11.68
CA ARG A 232 2.13 -9.70 -11.37
C ARG A 232 2.63 -10.48 -12.59
N LYS A 233 1.75 -11.16 -13.32
CA LYS A 233 2.12 -11.99 -14.48
C LYS A 233 2.81 -11.16 -15.55
N THR A 234 2.21 -10.03 -15.93
CA THR A 234 2.75 -9.11 -16.94
C THR A 234 4.08 -8.49 -16.50
N PHE A 235 4.24 -8.15 -15.21
CA PHE A 235 5.52 -7.68 -14.68
C PHE A 235 6.63 -8.71 -14.87
N PHE A 236 6.42 -9.95 -14.43
CA PHE A 236 7.42 -11.00 -14.51
C PHE A 236 7.73 -11.42 -15.96
N GLU A 237 6.74 -11.42 -16.85
CA GLU A 237 6.95 -11.66 -18.29
C GLU A 237 7.87 -10.59 -18.88
N ARG A 238 7.54 -9.32 -18.67
CA ARG A 238 8.34 -8.20 -19.19
C ARG A 238 9.74 -8.15 -18.58
N PHE A 239 9.86 -8.46 -17.29
CA PHE A 239 11.16 -8.46 -16.62
C PHE A 239 12.06 -9.59 -17.13
N ARG A 240 11.51 -10.78 -17.38
CA ARG A 240 12.26 -11.89 -18.02
C ARG A 240 12.69 -11.54 -19.45
N GLU A 241 11.85 -10.85 -20.22
CA GLU A 241 12.23 -10.38 -21.56
C GLU A 241 13.44 -9.45 -21.52
N ILE A 242 13.46 -8.51 -20.59
CA ILE A 242 14.57 -7.54 -20.45
C ILE A 242 15.87 -8.23 -20.03
N LEU A 243 15.81 -9.18 -19.08
CA LEU A 243 17.00 -9.92 -18.63
C LEU A 243 17.55 -10.89 -19.69
N ARG A 244 16.72 -11.35 -20.64
CA ARG A 244 17.12 -12.23 -21.75
C ARG A 244 17.64 -11.48 -22.99
N GLY A 245 17.35 -10.18 -23.11
CA GLY A 245 17.66 -9.38 -24.30
C GLY A 245 19.15 -9.05 -24.45
N GLN A 246 19.68 -9.06 -25.68
CA GLN A 246 21.09 -8.80 -26.02
C GLN A 246 21.41 -7.32 -26.40
N ALA A 247 20.51 -6.34 -26.18
CA ALA A 247 20.70 -4.95 -26.65
C ALA A 247 20.46 -3.89 -25.57
N THR A 248 21.24 -2.78 -25.65
CA THR A 248 21.23 -1.42 -25.02
C THR A 248 20.64 -1.14 -23.62
N LEU A 249 19.69 -1.93 -23.12
CA LEU A 249 19.08 -1.85 -21.79
C LEU A 249 19.68 -2.90 -20.84
N ALA A 250 20.94 -3.28 -21.07
CA ALA A 250 21.64 -4.41 -20.42
C ALA A 250 21.77 -4.30 -18.89
N SER A 251 21.44 -3.16 -18.31
CA SER A 251 21.32 -2.97 -16.87
C SER A 251 20.27 -1.92 -16.57
N GLY A 252 19.66 -2.00 -15.41
CA GLY A 252 18.69 -1.00 -14.98
C GLY A 252 18.43 -1.12 -13.49
N HIS A 253 17.34 -0.49 -13.06
CA HIS A 253 16.91 -0.53 -11.67
C HIS A 253 15.46 -1.01 -11.56
N VAL A 254 15.14 -1.59 -10.42
CA VAL A 254 13.79 -1.95 -10.02
C VAL A 254 13.53 -1.27 -8.69
N LEU A 255 12.46 -0.50 -8.60
CA LEU A 255 11.98 0.14 -7.39
C LEU A 255 10.78 -0.65 -6.88
N ILE A 256 10.82 -1.16 -5.67
CA ILE A 256 9.68 -1.80 -5.00
C ILE A 256 9.23 -0.92 -3.83
N PHE A 257 7.93 -0.77 -3.66
CA PHE A 257 7.36 -0.06 -2.51
C PHE A 257 6.08 -0.74 -2.04
N ARG A 258 5.94 -0.81 -0.72
CA ARG A 258 4.86 -1.54 -0.04
C ARG A 258 4.12 -0.63 0.92
N GLN A 259 2.80 -0.71 0.87
CA GLN A 259 1.93 -0.09 1.87
C GLN A 259 1.85 -0.99 3.11
N ARG A 260 2.51 -0.61 4.21
CA ARG A 260 2.63 -1.44 5.43
C ARG A 260 1.30 -1.59 6.15
N ASP A 261 0.49 -0.55 6.13
CA ASP A 261 -0.73 -0.48 6.92
C ASP A 261 -2.00 -0.82 6.11
N MET A 262 -1.87 -1.56 5.00
CA MET A 262 -2.98 -1.88 4.10
C MET A 262 -4.15 -2.57 4.81
N ALA A 263 -3.86 -3.46 5.77
CA ALA A 263 -4.89 -4.12 6.56
C ALA A 263 -5.67 -3.12 7.44
N GLU A 264 -5.00 -2.14 8.04
CA GLU A 264 -5.65 -1.11 8.85
C GLU A 264 -6.45 -0.13 7.98
N ILE A 265 -5.93 0.24 6.81
CA ILE A 265 -6.64 1.06 5.82
C ILE A 265 -7.94 0.37 5.41
N ASN A 266 -7.87 -0.92 5.06
CA ASN A 266 -9.06 -1.71 4.71
C ASN A 266 -10.06 -1.89 5.85
N ARG A 267 -9.61 -1.85 7.11
CA ARG A 267 -10.51 -1.90 8.28
C ARG A 267 -11.23 -0.57 8.53
N ARG A 268 -10.57 0.56 8.28
CA ARG A 268 -11.10 1.91 8.59
C ARG A 268 -11.87 2.54 7.44
N MET A 269 -11.44 2.30 6.21
CA MET A 269 -12.04 2.88 5.03
C MET A 269 -12.93 1.84 4.34
N HIS A 270 -14.07 2.30 3.83
CA HIS A 270 -14.88 1.49 2.92
C HIS A 270 -14.02 1.06 1.72
N HIS A 271 -14.22 -0.18 1.25
CA HIS A 271 -13.42 -0.74 0.16
C HIS A 271 -13.37 0.16 -1.08
N GLU A 272 -14.47 0.82 -1.44
CA GLU A 272 -14.51 1.77 -2.57
C GLU A 272 -13.58 2.98 -2.38
N ALA A 273 -13.50 3.52 -1.17
CA ALA A 273 -12.64 4.67 -0.86
C ALA A 273 -11.16 4.28 -0.89
N THR A 274 -10.83 3.09 -0.38
CA THR A 274 -9.47 2.53 -0.48
C THR A 274 -9.07 2.30 -1.93
N ASP A 275 -9.97 1.71 -2.73
CA ASP A 275 -9.74 1.46 -4.15
C ASP A 275 -9.56 2.74 -4.96
N GLN A 276 -10.33 3.78 -4.64
CA GLN A 276 -10.17 5.09 -5.27
C GLN A 276 -8.82 5.74 -4.91
N TRP A 277 -8.42 5.69 -3.64
CA TRP A 277 -7.12 6.19 -3.20
C TRP A 277 -5.96 5.44 -3.89
N LEU A 278 -6.07 4.11 -4.00
CA LEU A 278 -5.11 3.28 -4.73
C LEU A 278 -5.04 3.65 -6.21
N ARG A 279 -6.18 3.86 -6.88
CA ARG A 279 -6.24 4.29 -8.29
C ARG A 279 -5.56 5.63 -8.50
N LEU A 280 -5.93 6.65 -7.72
CA LEU A 280 -5.37 7.99 -7.86
C LEU A 280 -3.86 8.01 -7.62
N SER A 281 -3.41 7.26 -6.60
CA SER A 281 -1.99 7.11 -6.31
C SER A 281 -1.26 6.39 -7.45
N ALA A 282 -1.82 5.30 -7.98
CA ALA A 282 -1.26 4.56 -9.09
C ALA A 282 -1.15 5.39 -10.38
N THR A 283 -2.20 6.15 -10.73
CA THR A 283 -2.22 7.00 -11.94
C THR A 283 -1.15 8.07 -11.87
N GLN A 284 -1.03 8.77 -10.74
CA GLN A 284 0.00 9.79 -10.57
C GLN A 284 1.40 9.18 -10.64
N LEU A 285 1.65 8.10 -9.90
CA LEU A 285 2.96 7.47 -9.87
C LEU A 285 3.37 6.96 -11.25
N GLN A 286 2.43 6.39 -12.00
CA GLN A 286 2.68 5.95 -13.36
C GLN A 286 3.07 7.13 -14.27
N GLN A 287 2.43 8.29 -14.11
CA GLN A 287 2.77 9.50 -14.85
C GLN A 287 4.18 9.98 -14.50
N THR A 288 4.51 10.15 -13.21
CA THR A 288 5.83 10.59 -12.75
C THR A 288 6.94 9.65 -13.23
N ILE A 289 6.73 8.33 -13.18
CA ILE A 289 7.70 7.33 -13.63
C ILE A 289 7.92 7.42 -15.15
N ARG A 290 6.85 7.56 -15.94
CA ARG A 290 6.97 7.70 -17.41
C ARG A 290 7.69 8.97 -17.82
N GLU A 291 7.41 10.09 -17.15
CA GLU A 291 8.04 11.39 -17.44
C GLU A 291 9.57 11.36 -17.22
N HIS A 292 10.04 10.63 -16.20
CA HIS A 292 11.44 10.69 -15.78
C HIS A 292 12.29 9.47 -16.19
N ALA A 293 11.68 8.29 -16.37
CA ALA A 293 12.37 7.06 -16.78
C ALA A 293 12.09 6.65 -18.23
N GLY A 294 11.23 7.39 -18.93
CA GLY A 294 10.94 7.18 -20.34
C GLY A 294 9.89 6.09 -20.62
N PRO A 295 9.63 5.81 -21.91
CA PRO A 295 8.50 4.97 -22.34
C PRO A 295 8.68 3.47 -22.03
N GLN A 296 9.91 3.04 -21.75
CA GLN A 296 10.23 1.65 -21.40
C GLN A 296 9.98 1.34 -19.92
N ALA A 297 9.80 2.37 -19.09
CA ALA A 297 9.53 2.22 -17.67
C ALA A 297 8.09 1.74 -17.43
N MET A 298 7.93 0.83 -16.47
CA MET A 298 6.64 0.20 -16.18
C MET A 298 6.40 0.15 -14.68
N LEU A 299 5.33 0.79 -14.23
CA LEU A 299 4.77 0.60 -12.89
C LEU A 299 3.75 -0.56 -12.94
N ALA A 300 3.86 -1.50 -12.01
CA ALA A 300 2.98 -2.66 -11.87
C ALA A 300 2.58 -2.83 -10.40
N ARG A 301 1.46 -3.54 -10.17
CA ARG A 301 1.01 -3.92 -8.82
C ARG A 301 1.09 -5.44 -8.69
N LEU A 302 1.90 -5.91 -7.74
CA LEU A 302 2.17 -7.35 -7.56
C LEU A 302 1.09 -8.04 -6.73
N ASN A 303 0.61 -7.36 -5.69
CA ASN A 303 -0.43 -7.84 -4.79
C ASN A 303 -1.17 -6.64 -4.15
N GLY A 304 -2.00 -6.91 -3.13
CA GLY A 304 -2.80 -5.87 -2.45
C GLY A 304 -1.99 -4.72 -1.85
N SER A 305 -0.73 -4.92 -1.46
CA SER A 305 0.10 -3.90 -0.79
C SER A 305 1.33 -3.47 -1.58
N ASP A 306 1.75 -4.25 -2.58
CA ASP A 306 3.08 -4.16 -3.18
C ASP A 306 3.01 -3.64 -4.61
N PHE A 307 3.81 -2.62 -4.85
CA PHE A 307 3.98 -1.97 -6.13
C PHE A 307 5.44 -2.07 -6.55
N VAL A 308 5.64 -2.25 -7.85
CA VAL A 308 6.98 -2.37 -8.42
C VAL A 308 7.08 -1.54 -9.68
N ALA A 309 8.16 -0.78 -9.81
CA ALA A 309 8.49 -0.02 -10.99
C ALA A 309 9.78 -0.56 -11.61
N LEU A 310 9.66 -1.03 -12.85
CA LEU A 310 10.78 -1.47 -13.68
C LEU A 310 11.34 -0.26 -14.44
N LEU A 311 12.64 0.01 -14.30
CA LEU A 311 13.33 1.18 -14.85
C LEU A 311 14.49 0.77 -15.78
N PRO A 312 14.21 0.34 -17.03
CA PRO A 312 15.22 -0.19 -17.93
C PRO A 312 16.19 0.88 -18.43
N GLY A 313 17.49 0.58 -18.41
CA GLY A 313 18.53 1.48 -18.93
C GLY A 313 18.76 2.74 -18.10
N LEU A 314 18.08 2.88 -16.96
CA LEU A 314 18.22 4.06 -16.10
C LEU A 314 19.46 3.92 -15.21
N ALA A 315 20.38 4.89 -15.31
CA ALA A 315 21.59 4.94 -14.46
C ALA A 315 21.24 5.15 -12.97
N ALA A 316 22.17 4.82 -12.07
CA ALA A 316 21.94 4.81 -10.62
C ALA A 316 21.49 6.16 -10.05
N GLN A 317 22.13 7.27 -10.45
CA GLN A 317 21.79 8.62 -9.95
C GLN A 317 20.38 9.07 -10.36
N PRO A 318 19.98 8.99 -11.65
CA PRO A 318 18.60 9.25 -12.06
C PRO A 318 17.58 8.31 -11.40
N ALA A 319 17.91 7.03 -11.22
CA ALA A 319 17.04 6.06 -10.56
C ALA A 319 16.81 6.41 -9.08
N LEU A 320 17.86 6.85 -8.38
CA LEU A 320 17.77 7.33 -7.01
C LEU A 320 16.92 8.60 -6.91
N ALA A 321 17.15 9.57 -7.80
CA ALA A 321 16.38 10.81 -7.84
C ALA A 321 14.88 10.58 -8.13
N LEU A 322 14.56 9.66 -9.05
CA LEU A 322 13.18 9.24 -9.32
C LEU A 322 12.57 8.53 -8.10
N SER A 323 13.31 7.66 -7.45
CA SER A 323 12.84 6.92 -6.26
C SER A 323 12.54 7.87 -5.09
N GLU A 324 13.38 8.88 -4.87
CA GLU A 324 13.12 9.96 -3.91
C GLU A 324 11.90 10.81 -4.28
N ARG A 325 11.65 11.01 -5.58
CA ARG A 325 10.45 11.72 -6.06
C ARG A 325 9.18 10.92 -5.81
N VAL A 326 9.20 9.62 -6.15
CA VAL A 326 8.13 8.67 -5.82
C VAL A 326 7.87 8.65 -4.33
N ARG A 327 8.91 8.61 -3.48
CA ARG A 327 8.79 8.70 -2.02
C ARG A 327 8.07 9.96 -1.57
N ARG A 328 8.42 11.14 -2.10
CA ARG A 328 7.75 12.41 -1.77
C ARG A 328 6.27 12.39 -2.17
N GLU A 329 5.95 11.91 -3.37
CA GLU A 329 4.57 11.78 -3.86
C GLU A 329 3.74 10.83 -2.96
N LEU A 330 4.33 9.72 -2.51
CA LEU A 330 3.72 8.80 -1.56
C LEU A 330 3.52 9.43 -0.17
N ARG A 331 4.48 10.24 0.31
CA ARG A 331 4.34 11.01 1.57
C ARG A 331 3.18 11.98 1.53
N LEU A 332 3.03 12.71 0.43
CA LEU A 332 1.96 13.70 0.26
C LEU A 332 0.55 13.07 0.24
N ARG A 333 0.45 11.78 -0.05
CA ARG A 333 -0.82 11.04 -0.16
C ARG A 333 -1.07 10.07 0.98
N ARG A 334 -0.36 10.22 2.10
CA ARG A 334 -0.58 9.36 3.26
C ARG A 334 -1.98 9.56 3.83
N LEU A 335 -2.59 8.45 4.22
CA LEU A 335 -3.88 8.43 4.91
C LEU A 335 -3.64 8.47 6.42
N PRO A 336 -4.44 9.24 7.18
CA PRO A 336 -4.41 9.16 8.63
C PRO A 336 -5.02 7.82 9.07
N LEU A 337 -4.32 7.11 9.95
CA LEU A 337 -4.78 5.87 10.56
C LEU A 337 -5.40 6.20 11.92
N ARG A 338 -4.60 6.52 12.96
CA ARG A 338 -5.04 6.90 14.33
C ARG A 338 -4.85 8.41 14.59
N GLN A 339 -5.30 8.91 15.75
CA GLN A 339 -5.31 10.34 16.12
C GLN A 339 -3.97 11.09 15.90
N HIS A 340 -2.85 10.40 15.70
CA HIS A 340 -1.55 11.00 15.39
C HIS A 340 -0.68 10.17 14.41
N GLU A 341 -1.25 9.21 13.67
CA GLU A 341 -0.46 8.29 12.82
C GLU A 341 -0.86 8.35 11.35
N TRP A 342 0.13 8.40 10.47
CA TRP A 342 -0.03 8.36 9.02
C TRP A 342 0.37 6.99 8.47
N CYS A 343 -0.28 6.52 7.41
CA CYS A 343 0.08 5.26 6.78
C CYS A 343 1.54 5.26 6.30
N ARG A 344 2.22 4.15 6.50
CA ARG A 344 3.67 4.01 6.33
C ARG A 344 3.99 3.21 5.07
N TRP A 345 4.94 3.73 4.31
CA TRP A 345 5.46 3.08 3.12
C TRP A 345 6.84 2.51 3.40
N ALA A 346 7.09 1.28 2.97
CA ALA A 346 8.44 0.72 2.86
C ALA A 346 8.87 0.84 1.39
N ILE A 347 10.10 1.29 1.12
CA ILE A 347 10.57 1.56 -0.25
C ILE A 347 12.00 1.02 -0.40
N ALA A 348 12.25 0.25 -1.46
CA ALA A 348 13.57 -0.27 -1.77
C ALA A 348 13.90 -0.17 -3.27
N LEU A 349 15.16 0.14 -3.59
CA LEU A 349 15.68 0.25 -4.96
C LEU A 349 16.82 -0.74 -5.17
N GLY A 350 16.73 -1.57 -6.20
CA GLY A 350 17.76 -2.55 -6.55
C GLY A 350 18.20 -2.46 -7.99
N ARG A 351 19.48 -2.75 -8.24
CA ARG A 351 20.05 -2.88 -9.58
C ARG A 351 19.85 -4.29 -10.11
N TYR A 352 19.71 -4.39 -11.43
CA TYR A 352 19.77 -5.66 -12.15
C TYR A 352 20.68 -5.56 -13.38
N GLU A 353 21.23 -6.69 -13.79
CA GLU A 353 22.04 -6.84 -14.99
C GLU A 353 21.49 -7.93 -15.91
N ALA A 354 21.75 -7.80 -17.22
CA ALA A 354 21.36 -8.78 -18.21
C ALA A 354 22.00 -10.15 -17.91
N GLY A 355 21.23 -11.22 -18.09
CA GLY A 355 21.64 -12.58 -17.73
C GLY A 355 21.37 -12.98 -16.28
N GLU A 356 21.00 -12.05 -15.38
CA GLU A 356 20.56 -12.42 -14.03
C GLU A 356 19.23 -13.18 -14.03
N GLU A 357 19.05 -14.07 -13.05
CA GLU A 357 17.76 -14.68 -12.80
C GLU A 357 16.83 -13.70 -12.08
N VAL A 358 15.59 -13.58 -12.55
CA VAL A 358 14.57 -12.72 -11.91
C VAL A 358 14.44 -13.00 -10.41
N GLY A 359 14.48 -14.27 -10.00
CA GLY A 359 14.38 -14.67 -8.59
C GLY A 359 15.46 -14.01 -7.73
N ALA A 360 16.71 -13.98 -8.19
CA ALA A 360 17.83 -13.38 -7.47
C ALA A 360 17.64 -11.87 -7.27
N VAL A 361 17.20 -11.14 -8.30
CA VAL A 361 16.94 -9.70 -8.19
C VAL A 361 15.80 -9.43 -7.21
N MET A 362 14.71 -10.19 -7.30
CA MET A 362 13.56 -10.04 -6.41
C MET A 362 13.90 -10.34 -4.95
N ALA A 363 14.72 -11.37 -4.70
CA ALA A 363 15.17 -11.70 -3.35
C ALA A 363 15.98 -10.56 -2.70
N ARG A 364 16.87 -9.91 -3.46
CA ARG A 364 17.62 -8.73 -2.98
C ARG A 364 16.68 -7.58 -2.64
N LEU A 365 15.69 -7.33 -3.51
CA LEU A 365 14.69 -6.28 -3.32
C LEU A 365 13.81 -6.56 -2.10
N ASP A 366 13.37 -7.80 -1.90
CA ASP A 366 12.57 -8.21 -0.75
C ASP A 366 13.34 -8.05 0.56
N ASN A 367 14.63 -8.41 0.58
CA ASN A 367 15.48 -8.17 1.75
C ASN A 367 15.63 -6.67 2.07
N ALA A 368 15.88 -5.83 1.06
CA ALA A 368 15.96 -4.38 1.25
C ALA A 368 14.61 -3.77 1.70
N LEU A 369 13.50 -4.28 1.17
CA LEU A 369 12.15 -3.87 1.55
C LEU A 369 11.85 -4.27 2.99
N MET A 370 12.29 -5.45 3.42
CA MET A 370 12.16 -5.92 4.81
C MET A 370 12.94 -5.02 5.78
N CYS A 371 14.16 -4.61 5.43
CA CYS A 371 14.90 -3.59 6.18
C CYS A 371 14.14 -2.26 6.24
N ALA A 372 13.53 -1.83 5.14
CA ALA A 372 12.72 -0.61 5.08
C ALA A 372 11.48 -0.69 5.99
N GLU A 373 10.86 -1.85 6.14
CA GLU A 373 9.72 -2.05 7.04
C GLU A 373 10.10 -1.85 8.52
N THR A 374 11.31 -2.25 8.90
CA THR A 374 11.75 -2.21 10.30
C THR A 374 12.33 -0.87 10.70
N ALA A 375 12.86 -0.12 9.73
CA ALA A 375 13.39 1.21 9.96
C ALA A 375 12.32 2.21 10.41
N ASN A 376 11.03 1.89 10.47
CA ASN A 376 9.90 2.78 10.84
C ASN A 376 9.75 4.11 10.07
N ASP A 377 10.74 4.48 9.26
CA ASP A 377 10.70 5.56 8.29
C ASP A 377 10.40 5.03 6.88
N ASP A 378 10.07 5.93 5.95
CA ASP A 378 9.94 5.60 4.53
C ASP A 378 11.22 5.87 3.72
N VAL A 379 12.37 5.96 4.40
CA VAL A 379 13.66 6.18 3.76
C VAL A 379 13.91 5.09 2.73
N LEU A 380 14.32 5.51 1.53
CA LEU A 380 14.66 4.62 0.45
C LEU A 380 15.82 3.71 0.86
N GLN A 381 15.59 2.39 0.87
CA GLN A 381 16.64 1.41 1.10
C GLN A 381 17.27 0.96 -0.22
N MET A 382 18.59 0.91 -0.27
CA MET A 382 19.30 0.37 -1.44
C MET A 382 19.48 -1.13 -1.27
N ALA A 383 19.03 -1.91 -2.25
CA ALA A 383 19.36 -3.31 -2.34
C ALA A 383 20.80 -3.43 -2.87
N GLU A 384 21.74 -3.62 -1.95
CA GLU A 384 23.15 -3.80 -2.26
C GLU A 384 23.38 -5.10 -3.07
N PHE A 385 24.41 -5.09 -3.92
CA PHE A 385 24.96 -6.30 -4.52
C PHE A 385 25.61 -7.14 -3.41
N ALA A 386 24.79 -7.90 -2.69
CA ALA A 386 25.33 -8.98 -1.88
C ALA A 386 25.86 -10.03 -2.86
N GLY A 387 27.18 -10.15 -2.99
CA GLY A 387 27.80 -11.22 -3.77
C GLY A 387 27.13 -12.56 -3.44
N GLU A 388 26.66 -13.29 -4.45
CA GLU A 388 26.06 -14.64 -4.40
C GLU A 388 24.95 -14.94 -3.36
N ARG A 389 24.46 -13.98 -2.58
CA ARG A 389 23.51 -14.28 -1.49
C ARG A 389 22.06 -14.33 -1.99
N ARG A 390 21.66 -15.48 -2.52
CA ARG A 390 20.25 -15.90 -2.58
C ARG A 390 19.75 -16.18 -1.17
N MET A 391 18.95 -15.28 -0.60
CA MET A 391 18.12 -15.61 0.57
C MET A 391 16.65 -15.47 0.19
N ASP A 392 16.07 -16.59 -0.22
CA ASP A 392 14.67 -16.69 -0.66
C ASP A 392 13.75 -17.09 0.50
N GLY A 393 12.78 -16.24 0.84
CA GLY A 393 11.54 -16.63 1.54
C GLY A 393 11.55 -16.63 3.08
N GLU A 394 10.36 -16.39 3.66
CA GLU A 394 10.10 -16.35 5.11
C GLU A 394 10.50 -17.67 5.82
N TYR A 395 10.30 -18.82 5.16
CA TYR A 395 10.69 -20.13 5.70
C TYR A 395 12.20 -20.30 5.92
N ARG A 396 13.05 -19.81 5.01
CA ARG A 396 14.51 -19.93 5.18
C ARG A 396 15.03 -19.02 6.29
N TRP A 397 14.42 -17.86 6.49
CA TRP A 397 14.71 -16.99 7.62
C TRP A 397 14.30 -17.64 8.95
N GLN A 398 13.15 -18.28 8.99
CA GLN A 398 12.69 -19.02 10.16
C GLN A 398 13.67 -20.15 10.51
N ASP A 399 14.04 -20.97 9.53
CA ASP A 399 14.99 -22.07 9.74
C ASP A 399 16.36 -21.54 10.20
N LEU A 400 16.88 -20.50 9.54
CA LEU A 400 18.18 -19.93 9.85
C LEU A 400 18.24 -19.27 11.24
N ILE A 401 17.19 -18.54 11.64
CA ILE A 401 17.13 -17.91 12.96
C ILE A 401 16.94 -18.97 14.05
N THR A 402 16.05 -19.94 13.83
CA THR A 402 15.80 -21.03 14.80
C THR A 402 17.06 -21.87 14.99
N GLN A 403 17.68 -22.31 13.89
CA GLN A 403 18.94 -23.04 13.93
C GLN A 403 20.04 -22.21 14.61
N ALA A 404 20.10 -20.90 14.38
CA ALA A 404 21.09 -20.05 15.02
C ALA A 404 20.90 -19.89 16.54
N LEU A 405 19.64 -19.87 17.00
CA LEU A 405 19.30 -19.86 18.42
C LEU A 405 19.73 -21.20 19.07
N ASP A 406 19.41 -22.32 18.42
CA ASP A 406 19.70 -23.68 18.90
C ASP A 406 21.20 -23.99 18.90
N GLU A 407 21.93 -23.59 17.85
CA GLU A 407 23.37 -23.83 17.68
C GLU A 407 24.25 -22.74 18.31
N HIS A 408 23.66 -21.78 19.04
CA HIS A 408 24.36 -20.65 19.67
C HIS A 408 25.27 -19.85 18.71
N ARG A 409 24.78 -19.61 17.49
CA ARG A 409 25.54 -18.91 16.43
C ARG A 409 25.50 -17.40 16.51
N PHE A 410 24.77 -16.82 17.47
CA PHE A 410 24.77 -15.38 17.72
C PHE A 410 25.99 -14.96 18.54
N TYR A 411 26.50 -13.77 18.26
CA TYR A 411 27.55 -13.11 19.05
C TYR A 411 27.33 -11.60 19.07
N LEU A 412 28.00 -10.90 19.98
CA LEU A 412 27.95 -9.44 20.07
C LEU A 412 29.25 -8.85 19.53
N GLU A 413 29.11 -7.86 18.66
CA GLU A 413 30.18 -6.95 18.29
C GLU A 413 30.03 -5.67 19.11
N VAL A 414 31.09 -5.26 19.82
CA VAL A 414 31.05 -4.17 20.78
C VAL A 414 31.83 -2.98 20.25
N HIS A 415 31.25 -1.79 20.34
CA HIS A 415 31.84 -0.55 19.84
C HIS A 415 31.91 0.51 20.94
N PRO A 416 33.12 0.94 21.34
CA PRO A 416 33.27 2.01 22.31
C PRO A 416 32.77 3.35 21.76
N ARG A 417 32.02 4.09 22.59
CA ARG A 417 31.48 5.42 22.29
C ARG A 417 32.09 6.45 23.22
N SER A 418 32.71 7.47 22.65
CA SER A 418 33.28 8.59 23.38
C SER A 418 32.50 9.88 23.16
N ASP A 419 32.65 10.82 24.08
CA ASP A 419 32.23 12.21 23.85
C ASP A 419 33.15 12.92 22.83
N SER A 420 32.85 14.18 22.54
CA SER A 420 33.67 15.02 21.66
C SER A 420 35.07 15.33 22.22
N ALA A 421 35.30 15.12 23.51
CA ALA A 421 36.58 15.32 24.19
C ALA A 421 37.41 14.03 24.29
N GLY A 422 36.89 12.89 23.81
CA GLY A 422 37.57 11.60 23.83
C GLY A 422 37.34 10.75 25.09
N HIS A 423 36.48 11.19 26.02
CA HIS A 423 36.15 10.39 27.20
C HIS A 423 35.19 9.26 26.83
N LEU A 424 35.52 8.03 27.22
CA LEU A 424 34.67 6.86 27.02
C LEU A 424 33.39 6.98 27.88
N LEU A 425 32.23 6.98 27.23
CA LEU A 425 30.92 7.10 27.90
C LEU A 425 30.32 5.72 28.19
N HIS A 426 30.20 4.90 27.14
CA HIS A 426 29.70 3.54 27.20
C HIS A 426 30.11 2.79 25.94
N GLU A 427 29.84 1.50 25.90
CA GLU A 427 29.98 0.68 24.70
C GLU A 427 28.61 0.36 24.12
N GLU A 428 28.49 0.30 22.79
CA GLU A 428 27.28 -0.17 22.12
C GLU A 428 27.51 -1.59 21.57
N ALA A 429 26.64 -2.52 21.95
CA ALA A 429 26.62 -3.87 21.41
C ALA A 429 25.68 -3.97 20.19
N ARG A 430 26.15 -4.66 19.16
CA ARG A 430 25.35 -5.08 18.02
C ARG A 430 25.34 -6.60 17.95
N MET A 431 24.15 -7.17 17.83
CA MET A 431 24.03 -8.60 17.62
C MET A 431 24.37 -8.96 16.18
N MET A 432 25.16 -10.03 16.05
CA MET A 432 25.66 -10.58 14.81
C MET A 432 25.37 -12.07 14.76
N LEU A 433 25.11 -12.58 13.57
CA LEU A 433 24.91 -14.00 13.32
C LEU A 433 26.12 -14.58 12.58
N ARG A 434 26.72 -15.64 13.13
CA ARG A 434 27.82 -16.38 12.49
C ARG A 434 27.29 -17.19 11.30
N GLY A 435 27.93 -17.03 10.15
CA GLY A 435 27.69 -17.79 8.92
C GLY A 435 28.92 -17.73 8.02
N ALA A 436 28.77 -18.05 6.74
CA ALA A 436 29.83 -17.84 5.74
C ALA A 436 30.27 -16.36 5.69
N ASP A 437 29.31 -15.47 5.93
CA ASP A 437 29.53 -14.05 6.20
C ASP A 437 28.81 -13.67 7.51
N ALA A 438 29.41 -12.77 8.30
CA ALA A 438 28.79 -12.25 9.51
C ALA A 438 27.60 -11.35 9.17
N LEU A 439 26.40 -11.71 9.64
CA LEU A 439 25.17 -10.97 9.35
C LEU A 439 24.77 -10.09 10.55
N PRO A 440 24.63 -8.77 10.38
CA PRO A 440 24.20 -7.88 11.46
C PRO A 440 22.71 -7.96 11.73
N ALA A 441 22.32 -7.63 12.95
CA ALA A 441 20.92 -7.55 13.40
C ALA A 441 20.03 -6.71 12.48
N SER A 442 20.56 -5.66 11.85
CA SER A 442 19.81 -4.84 10.89
C SER A 442 19.28 -5.62 9.68
N VAL A 443 19.90 -6.75 9.32
CA VAL A 443 19.52 -7.59 8.19
C VAL A 443 18.49 -8.65 8.60
N PHE A 444 18.67 -9.30 9.74
CA PHE A 444 17.84 -10.45 10.13
C PHE A 444 16.75 -10.14 11.17
N MET A 445 16.90 -9.10 12.00
CA MET A 445 15.85 -8.69 12.98
C MET A 445 14.53 -8.29 12.32
N PRO A 446 14.51 -7.67 11.12
CA PRO A 446 13.28 -7.48 10.37
C PRO A 446 12.51 -8.79 10.10
N ALA A 447 13.21 -9.85 9.66
CA ALA A 447 12.62 -11.17 9.45
C ALA A 447 12.14 -11.76 10.78
N ALA A 448 12.97 -11.68 11.82
CA ALA A 448 12.64 -12.16 13.16
C ALA A 448 11.36 -11.49 13.70
N SER A 449 11.17 -10.19 13.46
CA SER A 449 9.98 -9.45 13.88
C SER A 449 8.72 -9.95 13.18
N ARG A 450 8.79 -10.22 11.87
CA ARG A 450 7.64 -10.73 11.09
C ARG A 450 7.29 -12.19 11.47
N LEU A 451 8.31 -12.99 11.80
CA LEU A 451 8.16 -14.39 12.19
C LEU A 451 7.79 -14.58 13.67
N GLY A 452 7.69 -13.50 14.46
CA GLY A 452 7.44 -13.60 15.90
C GLY A 452 8.63 -14.12 16.70
N LEU A 453 9.85 -14.08 16.17
CA LEU A 453 11.08 -14.53 16.82
C LEU A 453 11.93 -13.39 17.41
N ALA A 454 11.48 -12.13 17.30
CA ALA A 454 12.24 -10.97 17.79
C ALA A 454 12.56 -11.04 19.30
N ALA A 455 11.62 -11.48 20.14
CA ALA A 455 11.87 -11.61 21.58
C ALA A 455 12.92 -12.67 21.89
N ASP A 456 12.96 -13.79 21.15
CA ASP A 456 13.98 -14.83 21.32
C ASP A 456 15.37 -14.31 20.98
N CYS A 457 15.48 -13.57 19.88
CA CYS A 457 16.69 -12.88 19.48
C CYS A 457 17.18 -11.87 20.54
N ASP A 458 16.30 -11.00 21.03
CA ASP A 458 16.66 -10.00 22.05
C ASP A 458 17.03 -10.66 23.38
N ILE A 459 16.32 -11.70 23.81
CA ILE A 459 16.66 -12.48 25.01
C ILE A 459 18.05 -13.12 24.86
N GLN A 460 18.37 -13.64 23.67
CA GLN A 460 19.70 -14.19 23.40
C GLN A 460 20.78 -13.09 23.39
N ALA A 461 20.50 -11.92 22.80
CA ALA A 461 21.41 -10.79 22.83
C ALA A 461 21.72 -10.34 24.27
N ILE A 462 20.70 -10.26 25.13
CA ILE A 462 20.85 -9.91 26.54
C ILE A 462 21.62 -10.99 27.30
N ARG A 463 21.34 -12.27 27.03
CA ARG A 463 22.10 -13.39 27.60
C ARG A 463 23.58 -13.27 27.28
N LEU A 464 23.92 -13.10 26.00
CA LEU A 464 25.29 -12.91 25.54
C LEU A 464 25.94 -11.69 26.20
N ALA A 465 25.20 -10.58 26.34
CA ALA A 465 25.69 -9.37 26.99
C ALA A 465 26.02 -9.58 28.47
N LEU A 466 25.24 -10.38 29.20
CA LEU A 466 25.51 -10.68 30.61
C LEU A 466 26.60 -11.73 30.79
N ASP A 467 26.69 -12.72 29.89
CA ASP A 467 27.68 -13.81 29.98
C ASP A 467 29.09 -13.36 29.59
N THR A 468 29.21 -12.43 28.62
CA THR A 468 30.51 -11.90 28.17
C THR A 468 31.09 -10.82 29.08
N ARG A 469 30.30 -10.26 30.00
CA ARG A 469 30.67 -9.06 30.75
C ARG A 469 31.17 -9.41 32.14
N SER A 470 32.37 -8.94 32.47
CA SER A 470 32.94 -9.07 33.82
C SER A 470 32.26 -8.10 34.80
N ARG A 471 32.37 -8.37 36.10
CA ARG A 471 31.88 -7.47 37.17
C ARG A 471 32.55 -6.09 37.20
N GLN A 472 33.64 -5.90 36.45
CA GLN A 472 34.41 -4.65 36.40
C GLN A 472 34.22 -3.88 35.09
N ALA A 473 33.41 -4.38 34.15
CA ALA A 473 33.22 -3.76 32.85
C ALA A 473 32.36 -2.47 32.95
N GLY A 474 32.56 -1.54 32.01
CA GLY A 474 31.77 -0.30 31.92
C GLY A 474 30.31 -0.52 31.51
N PRO A 475 29.53 0.53 31.21
CA PRO A 475 28.17 0.40 30.70
C PRO A 475 28.09 -0.18 29.26
N LEU A 476 27.15 -1.08 28.99
CA LEU A 476 26.83 -1.60 27.64
C LEU A 476 25.43 -1.19 27.23
N ALA A 477 25.29 -0.49 26.11
CA ALA A 477 24.01 -0.23 25.46
C ALA A 477 23.67 -1.36 24.49
N LEU A 478 22.46 -1.90 24.63
CA LEU A 478 21.91 -2.93 23.75
C LEU A 478 20.53 -2.47 23.24
N PRO A 479 20.31 -2.39 21.91
CA PRO A 479 19.02 -2.03 21.36
C PRO A 479 18.01 -3.16 21.52
N LEU A 480 16.79 -2.80 21.89
CA LEU A 480 15.63 -3.69 21.92
C LEU A 480 14.72 -3.42 20.72
N ALA A 481 14.25 -4.49 20.09
CA ALA A 481 13.27 -4.38 19.03
C ALA A 481 11.89 -4.05 19.60
N GLN A 482 11.17 -3.12 18.94
CA GLN A 482 9.79 -2.78 19.31
C GLN A 482 8.87 -4.03 19.30
N ALA A 483 9.10 -4.95 18.35
CA ALA A 483 8.33 -6.19 18.23
C ALA A 483 8.46 -7.10 19.45
N SER A 484 9.60 -7.09 20.15
CA SER A 484 9.83 -7.90 21.35
C SER A 484 8.91 -7.49 22.51
N LEU A 485 8.61 -6.18 22.62
CA LEU A 485 7.68 -5.65 23.63
C LEU A 485 6.22 -6.06 23.36
N ALA A 486 5.88 -6.35 22.11
CA ALA A 486 4.54 -6.83 21.75
C ALA A 486 4.33 -8.33 22.07
N GLN A 487 5.42 -9.08 22.28
CA GLN A 487 5.32 -10.54 22.46
C GLN A 487 4.98 -10.93 23.90
N PRO A 488 4.05 -11.90 24.08
CA PRO A 488 3.72 -12.42 25.39
C PRO A 488 4.95 -13.08 26.03
N ASN A 489 5.07 -12.97 27.36
CA ASN A 489 6.15 -13.54 28.18
C ASN A 489 7.56 -12.93 28.00
N PHE A 490 7.78 -11.96 27.11
CA PHE A 490 9.08 -11.31 26.97
C PHE A 490 9.56 -10.69 28.29
N LEU A 491 8.74 -9.88 28.95
CA LEU A 491 9.08 -9.23 30.22
C LEU A 491 9.37 -10.24 31.33
N ALA A 492 8.61 -11.35 31.39
CA ALA A 492 8.81 -12.40 32.39
C ALA A 492 10.17 -13.11 32.19
N ARG A 493 10.51 -13.44 30.93
CA ARG A 493 11.81 -14.03 30.58
C ARG A 493 12.96 -13.07 30.86
N LEU A 494 12.80 -11.79 30.50
CA LEU A 494 13.79 -10.75 30.77
C LEU A 494 14.04 -10.61 32.27
N LYS A 495 12.97 -10.55 33.08
CA LYS A 495 13.07 -10.47 34.53
C LYS A 495 13.88 -11.63 35.10
N SER A 496 13.53 -12.87 34.73
CA SER A 496 14.26 -14.08 35.19
C SER A 496 15.75 -13.99 34.86
N LEU A 497 16.07 -13.56 33.64
CA LEU A 497 17.43 -13.53 33.14
C LEU A 497 18.29 -12.46 33.87
N LEU A 498 17.70 -11.29 34.13
CA LEU A 498 18.34 -10.22 34.88
C LEU A 498 18.49 -10.55 36.39
N ASP A 499 17.54 -11.28 36.97
CA ASP A 499 17.54 -11.71 38.37
C ASP A 499 18.61 -12.77 38.65
N ASP A 500 18.91 -13.63 37.67
CA ASP A 500 19.98 -14.64 37.76
C ASP A 500 21.39 -14.02 37.86
N ARG A 501 21.57 -12.77 37.39
CA ARG A 501 22.89 -12.12 37.23
C ARG A 501 22.89 -10.64 37.68
N PRO A 502 22.55 -10.34 38.96
CA PRO A 502 22.27 -8.97 39.41
C PRO A 502 23.51 -8.05 39.38
N ALA A 503 24.71 -8.60 39.52
CA ALA A 503 25.94 -7.81 39.46
C ALA A 503 26.21 -7.29 38.04
N GLN A 504 25.98 -8.13 37.02
CA GLN A 504 26.16 -7.79 35.60
C GLN A 504 25.02 -6.91 35.08
N SER A 505 23.78 -7.12 35.56
CA SER A 505 22.59 -6.35 35.15
C SER A 505 22.72 -4.84 35.35
N ARG A 506 23.52 -4.39 36.33
CA ARG A 506 23.78 -2.96 36.61
C ARG A 506 24.58 -2.24 35.52
N HIS A 507 25.33 -3.01 34.74
CA HIS A 507 26.15 -2.49 33.66
C HIS A 507 25.40 -2.46 32.32
N LEU A 508 24.19 -3.02 32.26
CA LEU A 508 23.39 -3.06 31.05
C LEU A 508 22.50 -1.81 30.93
N ILE A 509 22.46 -1.26 29.72
CA ILE A 509 21.53 -0.22 29.29
C ILE A 509 20.72 -0.80 28.13
N LEU A 510 19.40 -0.82 28.27
CA LEU A 510 18.50 -1.25 27.20
C LEU A 510 18.01 -0.02 26.44
N GLU A 511 18.25 0.05 25.13
CA GLU A 511 17.77 1.14 24.28
C GLU A 511 16.42 0.77 23.67
N ILE A 512 15.39 1.56 23.97
CA ILE A 512 14.06 1.40 23.39
C ILE A 512 13.77 2.51 22.37
N ASP A 513 13.03 2.17 21.32
CA ASP A 513 12.55 3.14 20.33
C ASP A 513 11.43 4.01 20.91
N ALA A 514 11.44 5.32 20.64
CA ALA A 514 10.41 6.27 21.08
C ALA A 514 8.98 5.86 20.65
N HIS A 515 8.83 5.17 19.52
CA HIS A 515 7.52 4.60 19.11
C HIS A 515 6.98 3.61 20.13
N SER A 516 7.85 2.85 20.81
CA SER A 516 7.45 1.90 21.84
C SER A 516 6.80 2.59 23.04
N VAL A 517 7.22 3.81 23.38
CA VAL A 517 6.65 4.61 24.47
C VAL A 517 5.20 5.02 24.15
N VAL A 518 4.89 5.22 22.87
CA VAL A 518 3.53 5.60 22.44
C VAL A 518 2.64 4.38 22.29
N ASP A 519 3.12 3.37 21.56
CA ASP A 519 2.34 2.20 21.14
C ASP A 519 2.15 1.18 22.27
N TYR A 520 3.14 1.05 23.16
CA TYR A 520 3.20 0.01 24.19
C TYR A 520 3.52 0.59 25.57
N TYR A 521 2.92 1.75 25.92
CA TYR A 521 3.24 2.50 27.12
C TYR A 521 3.21 1.67 28.41
N ASP A 522 2.15 0.88 28.64
CA ASP A 522 2.02 0.06 29.85
C ASP A 522 3.09 -1.02 29.97
N THR A 523 3.46 -1.63 28.84
CA THR A 523 4.56 -2.60 28.76
C THR A 523 5.90 -1.94 29.03
N VAL A 524 6.15 -0.75 28.45
CA VAL A 524 7.37 0.03 28.68
C VAL A 524 7.47 0.47 30.14
N ARG A 525 6.37 0.90 30.77
CA ARG A 525 6.34 1.22 32.20
C ARG A 525 6.71 -0.01 33.04
N SER A 526 6.12 -1.17 32.73
CA SER A 526 6.44 -2.43 33.41
C SER A 526 7.90 -2.85 33.21
N LEU A 527 8.46 -2.64 32.01
CA LEU A 527 9.88 -2.85 31.73
C LEU A 527 10.75 -1.94 32.62
N CYS A 528 10.42 -0.65 32.70
CA CYS A 528 11.11 0.30 33.56
C CYS A 528 11.09 -0.12 35.04
N GLU A 529 9.96 -0.62 35.54
CA GLU A 529 9.84 -1.12 36.92
C GLU A 529 10.74 -2.33 37.19
N ILE A 530 10.78 -3.29 36.25
CA ILE A 530 11.67 -4.46 36.32
C ILE A 530 13.14 -4.02 36.30
N CYS A 531 13.51 -3.15 35.36
CA CYS A 531 14.88 -2.66 35.21
C CYS A 531 15.34 -1.85 36.43
N ALA A 532 14.48 -0.97 36.97
CA ALA A 532 14.78 -0.18 38.17
C ALA A 532 15.03 -1.07 39.40
N THR A 533 14.27 -2.16 39.56
CA THR A 533 14.44 -3.11 40.67
C THR A 533 15.78 -3.85 40.59
N LEU A 534 16.22 -4.18 39.37
CA LEU A 534 17.41 -5.01 39.12
C LEU A 534 18.66 -4.18 38.78
N GLY A 535 18.54 -2.85 38.77
CA GLY A 535 19.63 -1.90 38.52
C GLY A 535 20.01 -1.73 37.05
N THR A 536 19.26 -2.32 36.11
CA THR A 536 19.41 -2.10 34.67
C THR A 536 18.85 -0.73 34.28
N ARG A 537 19.50 -0.08 33.33
CA ARG A 537 19.14 1.28 32.89
C ARG A 537 18.44 1.26 31.54
N ILE A 538 17.64 2.29 31.25
CA ILE A 538 16.89 2.40 29.98
C ILE A 538 17.19 3.72 29.29
N GLY A 539 17.62 3.64 28.03
CA GLY A 539 17.79 4.78 27.14
C GLY A 539 16.67 4.82 26.09
N VAL A 540 16.30 6.00 25.61
CA VAL A 540 15.35 6.15 24.50
C VAL A 540 16.08 6.67 23.28
N GLN A 541 15.85 6.03 22.13
CA GLN A 541 16.37 6.45 20.84
C GLN A 541 15.26 6.93 19.89
N ARG A 542 15.65 7.70 18.86
CA ARG A 542 14.79 8.12 17.74
C ARG A 542 13.58 8.97 18.14
N LEU A 543 13.74 9.77 19.20
CA LEU A 543 12.70 10.71 19.65
C LEU A 543 12.33 11.74 18.58
N ASN A 544 13.25 12.06 17.67
CA ASN A 544 13.02 12.94 16.52
C ASN A 544 11.97 12.42 15.54
N GLU A 545 11.60 11.14 15.60
CA GLU A 545 10.60 10.53 14.72
C GLU A 545 9.23 10.38 15.38
N GLN A 546 9.16 10.40 16.72
CA GLN A 546 7.93 10.25 17.47
C GLN A 546 7.84 11.25 18.64
N LEU A 547 7.44 12.48 18.32
CA LEU A 547 7.42 13.60 19.27
C LEU A 547 6.31 13.51 20.32
N SER A 548 5.23 12.77 20.03
CA SER A 548 4.17 12.49 21.01
C SER A 548 4.68 11.68 22.20
N ALA A 549 5.83 10.99 22.08
CA ALA A 549 6.45 10.31 23.22
C ALA A 549 6.84 11.27 24.34
N ILE A 550 7.18 12.54 24.01
CA ILE A 550 7.61 13.58 24.98
C ILE A 550 6.60 13.75 26.11
N GLU A 551 5.30 13.67 25.79
CA GLU A 551 4.20 13.80 26.75
C GLU A 551 4.27 12.75 27.87
N LYS A 552 4.87 11.58 27.59
CA LYS A 552 4.91 10.45 28.51
C LYS A 552 6.30 10.19 29.13
N LEU A 553 7.36 10.80 28.59
CA LEU A 553 8.74 10.55 29.06
C LEU A 553 8.95 10.91 30.55
N HIS A 554 8.23 11.91 31.06
CA HIS A 554 8.38 12.38 32.45
C HIS A 554 7.96 11.35 33.52
N GLN A 555 7.22 10.32 33.13
CA GLN A 555 6.75 9.27 34.03
C GLN A 555 7.69 8.05 34.05
N LEU A 556 8.75 8.06 33.22
CA LEU A 556 9.64 6.92 33.05
C LEU A 556 11.03 7.22 33.61
N PRO A 557 11.65 6.29 34.37
CA PRO A 557 13.00 6.44 34.91
C PRO A 557 14.07 6.17 33.83
N LEU A 558 14.24 7.14 32.92
CA LEU A 558 15.17 7.06 31.80
C LEU A 558 16.57 7.56 32.19
N VAL A 559 17.61 7.11 31.47
CA VAL A 559 19.00 7.54 31.72
C VAL A 559 19.60 8.42 30.63
N TYR A 560 19.05 8.40 29.42
CA TYR A 560 19.40 9.34 28.36
C TYR A 560 18.39 9.35 27.21
N LEU A 561 18.47 10.38 26.38
CA LEU A 561 17.82 10.46 25.07
C LEU A 561 18.87 10.45 23.97
N LYS A 562 18.61 9.76 22.86
CA LYS A 562 19.55 9.65 21.73
C LYS A 562 18.88 9.95 20.40
N ILE A 563 19.53 10.80 19.60
CA ILE A 563 19.12 11.15 18.23
C ILE A 563 20.22 10.78 17.22
N GLY A 564 19.85 10.49 15.98
CA GLY A 564 20.82 10.06 14.97
C GLY A 564 20.30 10.10 13.53
N GLY A 565 21.08 9.51 12.62
CA GLY A 565 20.65 9.26 11.24
C GLY A 565 20.42 10.51 10.38
N GLY A 566 19.40 10.45 9.52
CA GLY A 566 19.09 11.52 8.56
C GLY A 566 18.66 12.85 9.20
N PHE A 567 18.18 12.79 10.44
CA PHE A 567 17.82 13.98 11.21
C PHE A 567 19.04 14.86 11.49
N VAL A 568 20.13 14.25 11.97
CA VAL A 568 21.38 14.97 12.25
C VAL A 568 21.96 15.61 10.97
N ARG A 569 21.94 14.87 9.84
CA ARG A 569 22.40 15.38 8.53
C ARG A 569 21.63 16.59 8.02
N SER A 570 20.38 16.77 8.44
CA SER A 570 19.51 17.85 7.97
C SER A 570 19.40 19.03 8.94
N LEU A 571 20.10 19.01 10.08
CA LEU A 571 20.10 20.10 11.07
C LEU A 571 20.69 21.41 10.51
N ALA A 572 21.71 21.33 9.68
CA ALA A 572 22.33 22.52 9.08
C ALA A 572 21.39 23.22 8.09
N SER A 573 20.62 22.47 7.32
CA SER A 573 19.78 22.99 6.23
C SER A 573 18.32 23.26 6.61
N SER A 574 17.82 22.70 7.72
CA SER A 574 16.42 22.85 8.15
C SER A 574 16.30 23.65 9.46
N PRO A 575 15.76 24.88 9.43
CA PRO A 575 15.42 25.64 10.64
C PRO A 575 14.47 24.88 11.57
N GLY A 576 13.51 24.15 11.00
CA GLY A 576 12.56 23.33 11.77
C GLY A 576 13.24 22.20 12.54
N ASN A 577 14.24 21.53 11.95
CA ASN A 577 14.97 20.46 12.63
C ASN A 577 15.84 21.02 13.77
N ARG A 578 16.41 22.22 13.62
CA ARG A 578 17.12 22.89 14.71
C ARG A 578 16.21 23.20 15.89
N GLN A 579 14.99 23.68 15.61
CA GLN A 579 13.99 23.94 16.64
C GLN A 579 13.52 22.65 17.32
N LEU A 580 13.42 21.56 16.57
CA LEU A 580 13.09 20.26 17.13
C LEU A 580 14.19 19.72 18.04
N ALA A 581 15.44 19.83 17.59
CA ALA A 581 16.62 19.44 18.35
C ALA A 581 16.72 20.23 19.66
N SER A 582 16.47 21.55 19.64
CA SER A 582 16.45 22.37 20.86
C SER A 582 15.32 21.95 21.82
N THR A 583 14.17 21.54 21.29
CA THR A 583 13.05 21.02 22.10
C THR A 583 13.41 19.69 22.77
N ILE A 584 14.10 18.80 22.06
CA ILE A 584 14.61 17.52 22.60
C ILE A 584 15.60 17.77 23.74
N VAL A 585 16.55 18.71 23.56
CA VAL A 585 17.51 19.06 24.62
C VAL A 585 16.81 19.68 25.83
N ARG A 586 15.86 20.60 25.62
CA ARG A 586 15.06 21.18 26.71
C ARG A 586 14.30 20.11 27.50
N THR A 587 13.76 19.10 26.81
CA THR A 587 13.10 17.96 27.43
C THR A 587 14.10 17.14 28.26
N ALA A 588 15.28 16.85 27.70
CA ALA A 588 16.33 16.13 28.42
C ALA A 588 16.78 16.87 29.69
N ILE A 589 16.98 18.18 29.61
CA ILE A 589 17.31 19.05 30.75
C ILE A 589 16.19 19.03 31.80
N ALA A 590 14.92 19.13 31.39
CA ALA A 590 13.77 19.08 32.30
C ALA A 590 13.67 17.73 33.03
N LEU A 591 14.09 16.65 32.39
CA LEU A 591 14.16 15.30 32.95
C LEU A 591 15.48 15.01 33.70
N ASN A 592 16.43 15.95 33.71
CA ASN A 592 17.76 15.80 34.28
C ASN A 592 18.55 14.60 33.72
N ILE A 593 18.47 14.38 32.41
CA ILE A 593 19.18 13.32 31.69
C ILE A 593 19.99 13.89 30.52
N PRO A 594 21.12 13.29 30.13
CA PRO A 594 21.88 13.71 28.97
C PRO A 594 21.14 13.43 27.65
N ALA A 595 21.34 14.31 26.68
CA ALA A 595 20.92 14.12 25.29
C ALA A 595 22.13 13.81 24.41
N TYR A 596 22.15 12.64 23.79
CA TYR A 596 23.19 12.17 22.89
C TYR A 596 22.81 12.37 21.42
N ALA A 597 23.79 12.72 20.60
CA ALA A 597 23.64 12.75 19.14
C ALA A 597 24.69 11.85 18.49
N CYS A 598 24.27 10.97 17.58
CA CYS A 598 25.16 10.11 16.79
C CYS A 598 25.11 10.46 15.29
N ASP A 599 26.08 9.93 14.53
CA ASP A 599 26.18 10.07 13.06
C ASP A 599 26.47 11.50 12.55
N ALA A 600 27.14 12.34 13.35
CA ALA A 600 27.71 13.59 12.87
C ALA A 600 28.87 13.30 11.91
N GLN A 601 28.81 13.85 10.69
CA GLN A 601 29.80 13.55 9.63
C GLN A 601 30.96 14.54 9.60
N ASP A 602 30.75 15.77 10.08
CA ASP A 602 31.73 16.85 10.04
C ASP A 602 31.82 17.60 11.39
N GLU A 603 32.91 18.35 11.55
CA GLU A 603 33.14 19.19 12.74
C GLU A 603 32.10 20.30 12.87
N SER A 604 31.56 20.79 11.75
CA SER A 604 30.51 21.80 11.72
C SER A 604 29.20 21.31 12.36
N GLN A 605 28.74 20.10 12.00
CA GLN A 605 27.60 19.45 12.63
C GLN A 605 27.86 19.15 14.11
N THR A 606 29.08 18.71 14.42
CA THR A 606 29.49 18.47 15.81
C THR A 606 29.38 19.75 16.64
N ALA A 607 29.92 20.87 16.14
CA ALA A 607 29.84 22.17 16.81
C ALA A 607 28.39 22.68 16.94
N LEU A 608 27.56 22.48 15.91
CA LEU A 608 26.14 22.84 15.95
C LEU A 608 25.37 22.01 17.00
N LEU A 609 25.60 20.71 17.07
CA LEU A 609 24.97 19.83 18.06
C LEU A 609 25.40 20.20 19.49
N CYS A 610 26.70 20.45 19.70
CA CYS A 610 27.22 20.89 20.98
C CYS A 610 26.64 22.26 21.39
N SER A 611 26.49 23.21 20.46
CA SER A 611 25.91 24.53 20.77
C SER A 611 24.42 24.46 21.13
N LEU A 612 23.70 23.46 20.62
CA LEU A 612 22.32 23.15 21.00
C LEU A 612 22.23 22.42 22.35
N GLY A 613 23.33 21.87 22.88
CA GLY A 613 23.40 21.16 24.15
C GLY A 613 23.40 19.63 24.07
N PHE A 614 23.64 19.04 22.89
CA PHE A 614 23.86 17.61 22.76
C PHE A 614 25.30 17.21 23.08
N ILE A 615 25.47 16.02 23.64
CA ILE A 615 26.76 15.33 23.72
C ILE A 615 26.91 14.47 22.47
N VAL A 616 27.89 14.79 21.62
CA VAL A 616 28.10 14.06 20.36
C VAL A 616 28.86 12.77 20.62
N LEU A 617 28.27 11.64 20.22
CA LEU A 617 28.86 10.30 20.33
C LEU A 617 29.75 10.03 19.12
N LYS A 618 31.06 9.94 19.35
CA LYS A 618 32.04 9.50 18.35
C LYS A 618 32.34 8.02 18.51
N ARG A 619 32.57 7.34 17.39
CA ARG A 619 33.09 5.97 17.38
C ARG A 619 34.61 6.07 17.49
N LEU A 620 35.19 5.44 18.49
CA LEU A 620 36.64 5.25 18.52
C LEU A 620 36.99 4.22 17.44
N THR A 621 37.67 4.66 16.38
CA THR A 621 38.35 3.78 15.43
C THR A 621 39.65 3.33 16.08
N ASN A 622 40.08 2.08 15.83
CA ASN A 622 41.34 1.56 16.37
C ASN A 622 42.60 2.34 15.90
N GLU A 623 42.46 3.30 14.96
CA GLU A 623 43.53 4.19 14.52
C GLU A 623 43.69 5.44 15.41
N ASP A 624 42.65 5.81 16.19
CA ASP A 624 42.65 6.97 17.11
C ASP A 624 42.95 6.57 18.57
N ALA A 625 43.20 5.28 18.82
CA ALA A 625 43.71 4.83 20.12
C ALA A 625 45.24 5.06 20.16
N PRO A 626 45.78 5.81 21.12
CA PRO A 626 47.22 5.79 21.36
C PRO A 626 47.60 4.34 21.71
N LEU A 627 48.38 3.69 20.83
CA LEU A 627 49.15 2.53 21.22
C LEU A 627 50.14 3.00 22.30
N ASP A 628 50.06 2.33 23.46
CA ASP A 628 50.94 2.46 24.62
C ASP A 628 50.91 3.80 25.36
N GLU A 629 49.99 3.93 26.33
CA GLU A 629 50.22 4.42 27.72
C GLU A 629 48.88 4.82 28.38
N ALA A 630 48.17 3.86 28.99
CA ALA A 630 47.21 4.14 30.08
C ALA A 630 46.76 2.85 30.79
N ILE A 631 47.72 1.98 31.14
CA ILE A 631 47.57 1.17 32.34
C ILE A 631 47.94 2.11 33.50
N SER A 632 46.97 2.41 34.36
CA SER A 632 47.05 3.19 35.61
C SER A 632 46.45 4.60 35.58
N HIS A 633 45.53 4.83 36.51
CA HIS A 633 44.91 6.08 36.95
C HIS A 633 43.82 6.74 36.07
N ALA A 634 42.56 6.44 36.39
CA ALA A 634 41.55 7.47 36.70
C ALA A 634 40.34 6.81 37.40
N GLY A 635 40.32 6.88 38.73
CA GLY A 635 39.08 6.71 39.48
C GLY A 635 38.19 7.92 39.23
N LEU A 636 37.15 7.75 38.42
CA LEU A 636 36.05 8.72 38.31
C LEU A 636 34.88 8.20 39.13
N HIS A 637 34.79 8.71 40.36
CA HIS A 637 33.57 8.70 41.14
C HIS A 637 32.49 9.47 40.36
N LEU A 638 31.46 8.78 39.87
CA LEU A 638 30.17 9.40 39.61
C LEU A 638 29.53 9.69 40.97
N GLU A 639 29.49 10.96 41.38
CA GLU A 639 28.69 11.34 42.54
C GLU A 639 27.20 11.06 42.27
N PRO A 640 26.46 10.50 43.25
CA PRO A 640 25.02 10.36 43.14
C PRO A 640 24.38 11.75 43.20
N ILE A 641 23.67 12.13 42.14
CA ILE A 641 22.83 13.33 42.14
C ILE A 641 21.76 13.13 43.22
N ALA A 642 21.82 13.94 44.28
CA ALA A 642 20.84 13.92 45.34
C ALA A 642 19.42 14.19 44.80
N ALA A 643 18.45 13.38 45.23
CA ALA A 643 17.05 13.60 44.90
C ALA A 643 16.61 15.01 45.37
N PRO A 644 15.86 15.77 44.53
CA PRO A 644 15.42 17.11 44.89
C PRO A 644 14.42 17.08 46.06
N GLU A 645 14.49 18.07 46.95
CA GLU A 645 13.57 18.19 48.08
C GLU A 645 12.09 18.24 47.63
N PRO A 646 11.17 17.54 48.33
CA PRO A 646 9.75 17.42 47.94
C PRO A 646 8.99 18.76 47.86
N SER A 647 9.46 19.80 48.56
CA SER A 647 8.86 21.15 48.55
C SER A 647 9.13 21.93 47.26
N LEU A 648 10.25 21.67 46.59
CA LEU A 648 10.64 22.28 45.31
C LEU A 648 10.01 21.57 44.12
N LEU A 649 9.70 20.27 44.25
CA LEU A 649 8.97 19.49 43.26
C LEU A 649 7.55 20.01 43.07
N MET A 650 6.79 20.22 44.15
CA MET A 650 5.41 20.74 44.05
C MET A 650 5.33 22.13 43.42
N LYS A 651 6.18 23.07 43.83
CA LYS A 651 6.20 24.43 43.25
C LYS A 651 6.63 24.43 41.77
N ARG A 652 7.48 23.49 41.35
CA ARG A 652 7.89 23.32 39.94
C ARG A 652 6.81 22.64 39.12
N GLN A 653 6.08 21.69 39.72
CA GLN A 653 4.98 20.96 39.08
C GLN A 653 3.83 21.91 38.73
N GLU A 654 3.37 22.72 39.68
CA GLU A 654 2.32 23.74 39.45
C GLU A 654 2.71 24.75 38.35
N HIS A 655 3.97 25.20 38.36
CA HIS A 655 4.45 26.18 37.37
C HIS A 655 4.65 25.56 35.97
N SER A 656 4.91 24.26 35.91
CA SER A 656 5.00 23.50 34.66
C SER A 656 3.62 23.15 34.10
N GLU A 657 2.67 22.77 34.96
CA GLU A 657 1.28 22.46 34.60
C GLU A 657 0.54 23.68 34.06
N LYS A 658 0.76 24.85 34.68
CA LYS A 658 0.17 26.11 34.19
C LYS A 658 0.69 26.49 32.80
N ARG A 659 2.01 26.36 32.56
CA ARG A 659 2.63 26.59 31.26
C ARG A 659 2.22 25.53 30.21
N LEU A 660 2.00 24.28 30.64
CA LEU A 660 1.51 23.21 29.78
C LEU A 660 0.06 23.43 29.37
N SER A 661 -0.80 23.89 30.29
CA SER A 661 -2.21 24.20 30.00
C SER A 661 -2.34 25.36 29.02
N GLU A 662 -1.50 26.40 29.17
CA GLU A 662 -1.45 27.54 28.25
C GLU A 662 -0.99 27.11 26.84
N MET A 663 0.03 26.25 26.76
CA MET A 663 0.59 25.75 25.50
C MET A 663 -0.31 24.71 24.82
N ALA A 664 -0.98 23.84 25.60
CA ALA A 664 -1.96 22.88 25.11
C ALA A 664 -3.21 23.58 24.57
N GLY A 665 -3.68 24.65 25.24
CA GLY A 665 -4.77 25.49 24.75
C GLY A 665 -4.43 26.15 23.41
N ALA A 666 -3.24 26.74 23.29
CA ALA A 666 -2.77 27.34 22.04
C ALA A 666 -2.62 26.32 20.89
N LEU A 667 -2.10 25.13 21.18
CA LEU A 667 -1.96 24.04 20.21
C LEU A 667 -3.30 23.43 19.79
N GLN A 668 -4.29 23.40 20.70
CA GLN A 668 -5.61 22.86 20.42
C GLN A 668 -6.43 23.79 19.52
N SER A 669 -6.40 25.11 19.78
CA SER A 669 -6.97 26.11 18.88
C SER A 669 -6.30 26.09 17.49
N HIS A 670 -4.97 25.93 17.45
CA HIS A 670 -4.20 25.77 16.22
C HIS A 670 -4.58 24.51 15.42
N ARG A 671 -4.83 23.38 16.10
CA ARG A 671 -5.28 22.13 15.47
C ARG A 671 -6.73 22.19 14.98
N GLN A 672 -7.62 22.87 15.71
CA GLN A 672 -9.04 23.02 15.31
C GLN A 672 -9.18 23.88 14.05
N LEU A 673 -8.45 25.00 13.95
CA LEU A 673 -8.43 25.84 12.76
C LEU A 673 -7.82 25.12 11.55
N GLN A 674 -6.73 24.36 11.73
CA GLN A 674 -6.13 23.56 10.66
C GLN A 674 -7.05 22.45 10.13
N ALA A 675 -7.83 21.81 11.03
CA ALA A 675 -8.81 20.81 10.66
C ALA A 675 -9.99 21.41 9.88
N LEU A 676 -10.48 22.58 10.30
CA LEU A 676 -11.52 23.34 9.61
C LEU A 676 -11.07 23.83 8.22
N LEU A 677 -9.84 24.36 8.09
CA LEU A 677 -9.26 24.80 6.82
C LEU A 677 -9.08 23.63 5.82
N SER A 678 -8.66 22.47 6.33
CA SER A 678 -8.56 21.25 5.51
C SER A 678 -9.91 20.73 5.03
N HIS A 679 -10.97 20.95 5.82
CA HIS A 679 -12.35 20.56 5.49
C HIS A 679 -12.97 21.52 4.44
N GLU A 680 -12.75 22.82 4.59
CA GLU A 680 -13.22 23.86 3.67
C GLU A 680 -12.51 23.81 2.31
N LEU A 681 -11.28 23.31 2.22
CA LEU A 681 -10.59 23.05 0.94
C LEU A 681 -11.03 21.74 0.26
N ARG A 682 -11.34 20.69 1.04
CA ARG A 682 -11.78 19.39 0.50
C ARG A 682 -13.14 19.47 -0.18
N THR A 683 -14.04 20.31 0.32
CA THR A 683 -15.44 20.39 -0.15
C THR A 683 -15.60 20.99 -1.56
N PRO A 684 -14.96 22.12 -1.94
CA PRO A 684 -14.94 22.58 -3.33
C PRO A 684 -14.17 21.63 -4.25
N ALA A 685 -13.08 21.01 -3.79
CA ALA A 685 -12.32 20.02 -4.55
C ALA A 685 -13.15 18.77 -4.90
N ALA A 686 -13.94 18.25 -3.95
CA ALA A 686 -14.87 17.14 -4.18
C ALA A 686 -15.98 17.53 -5.17
N THR A 687 -16.46 18.78 -5.13
CA THR A 687 -17.49 19.29 -6.05
C THR A 687 -16.99 19.41 -7.49
N ILE A 688 -15.72 19.79 -7.67
CA ILE A 688 -15.04 19.82 -8.98
C ILE A 688 -14.86 18.41 -9.51
N SER A 689 -14.38 17.50 -8.65
CA SER A 689 -14.15 16.10 -9.03
C SER A 689 -15.45 15.43 -9.46
N ALA A 690 -16.55 15.63 -8.73
CA ALA A 690 -17.87 15.07 -9.08
C ALA A 690 -18.48 15.69 -10.35
N ALA A 691 -18.31 17.00 -10.57
CA ALA A 691 -18.77 17.68 -11.78
C ALA A 691 -17.96 17.26 -13.03
N ALA A 692 -16.64 17.08 -12.88
CA ALA A 692 -15.75 16.58 -13.93
C ALA A 692 -16.07 15.11 -14.27
N GLN A 693 -16.28 14.27 -13.26
CA GLN A 693 -16.64 12.86 -13.44
C GLN A 693 -18.02 12.68 -14.10
N SER A 694 -18.97 13.58 -13.81
CA SER A 694 -20.27 13.58 -14.48
C SER A 694 -20.21 14.11 -15.93
N LEU A 695 -19.24 14.96 -16.27
CA LEU A 695 -18.94 15.37 -17.64
C LEU A 695 -18.24 14.26 -18.44
N GLU A 696 -17.36 13.48 -17.81
CA GLU A 696 -16.74 12.28 -18.41
C GLU A 696 -17.78 11.20 -18.73
N THR A 697 -18.87 11.13 -17.98
CA THR A 697 -19.92 10.10 -18.14
C THR A 697 -20.93 10.44 -19.25
N ILE A 698 -21.10 11.71 -19.65
CA ILE A 698 -22.15 12.18 -20.59
C ILE A 698 -21.55 12.88 -21.83
N LEU A 699 -20.44 12.40 -22.37
CA LEU A 699 -20.01 12.74 -23.73
C LEU A 699 -20.76 11.88 -24.77
N ALA A 700 -22.10 11.94 -24.66
CA ALA A 700 -23.07 11.39 -25.60
C ALA A 700 -24.38 12.21 -25.54
N GLY A 701 -24.34 13.53 -25.78
CA GLY A 701 -25.53 14.31 -26.18
C GLY A 701 -25.74 15.70 -25.56
N SER A 702 -25.90 16.70 -26.43
CA SER A 702 -26.41 18.08 -26.24
C SER A 702 -25.62 19.08 -25.36
N GLY A 703 -25.34 20.26 -25.93
CA GLY A 703 -24.40 21.26 -25.38
C GLY A 703 -24.89 22.11 -24.20
N GLN A 704 -26.18 22.15 -23.88
CA GLN A 704 -26.69 23.00 -22.78
C GLN A 704 -26.36 22.45 -21.37
N GLU A 705 -26.25 21.13 -21.19
CA GLU A 705 -25.87 20.54 -19.90
C GLU A 705 -24.37 20.69 -19.59
N VAL A 706 -23.53 20.75 -20.62
CA VAL A 706 -22.07 20.87 -20.51
C VAL A 706 -21.67 22.24 -19.96
N ASP A 707 -22.29 23.31 -20.46
CA ASP A 707 -21.99 24.69 -20.07
C ASP A 707 -22.34 24.96 -18.59
N SER A 708 -23.47 24.45 -18.12
CA SER A 708 -23.90 24.62 -16.71
C SER A 708 -22.92 23.94 -15.73
N ARG A 709 -22.34 22.81 -16.12
CA ARG A 709 -21.41 22.00 -15.30
C ARG A 709 -20.00 22.57 -15.36
N LEU A 710 -19.56 23.05 -16.52
CA LEU A 710 -18.32 23.81 -16.69
C LEU A 710 -18.33 25.11 -15.87
N ALA A 711 -19.46 25.82 -15.83
CA ALA A 711 -19.65 26.98 -14.96
C ALA A 711 -19.58 26.63 -13.46
N ARG A 712 -19.99 25.41 -13.07
CA ARG A 712 -19.88 24.89 -11.70
C ARG A 712 -18.43 24.58 -11.31
N ILE A 713 -17.66 24.02 -12.24
CA ILE A 713 -16.22 23.78 -12.08
C ILE A 713 -15.48 25.11 -11.98
N ARG A 714 -15.74 26.06 -12.89
CA ARG A 714 -15.12 27.39 -12.87
C ARG A 714 -15.36 28.15 -11.56
N ARG A 715 -16.57 28.09 -11.00
CA ARG A 715 -16.89 28.71 -9.69
C ARG A 715 -16.21 28.03 -8.50
N ALA A 716 -15.98 26.73 -8.56
CA ALA A 716 -15.27 26.03 -7.48
C ALA A 716 -13.75 26.21 -7.59
N VAL A 717 -13.21 26.32 -8.81
CA VAL A 717 -11.82 26.67 -9.07
C VAL A 717 -11.52 28.11 -8.65
N GLY A 718 -12.39 29.07 -8.99
CA GLY A 718 -12.26 30.46 -8.54
C GLY A 718 -12.20 30.59 -7.02
N ARG A 719 -13.06 29.88 -6.29
CA ARG A 719 -13.02 29.85 -4.81
C ARG A 719 -11.73 29.28 -4.23
N MET A 720 -11.14 28.26 -4.85
CA MET A 720 -9.84 27.75 -4.39
C MET A 720 -8.71 28.72 -4.70
N ILE A 721 -8.74 29.39 -5.86
CA ILE A 721 -7.77 30.41 -6.23
C ILE A 721 -7.84 31.58 -5.23
N ASP A 722 -9.03 32.06 -4.88
CA ASP A 722 -9.20 33.12 -3.87
C ASP A 722 -8.62 32.74 -2.50
N ILE A 723 -8.83 31.50 -2.04
CA ILE A 723 -8.27 31.00 -0.76
C ILE A 723 -6.74 30.89 -0.83
N ILE A 724 -6.20 30.48 -1.98
CA ILE A 724 -4.76 30.34 -2.21
C ILE A 724 -4.08 31.71 -2.33
N ASP A 725 -4.68 32.68 -3.02
CA ASP A 725 -4.15 34.04 -3.17
C ASP A 725 -4.17 34.81 -1.84
N GLN A 726 -5.17 34.54 -0.97
CA GLN A 726 -5.19 34.98 0.43
C GLN A 726 -4.08 34.34 1.29
N MET A 727 -3.52 33.20 0.87
CA MET A 727 -2.44 32.52 1.58
C MET A 727 -1.04 32.98 1.12
N LEU A 728 -0.93 33.49 -0.10
CA LEU A 728 0.35 33.83 -0.74
C LEU A 728 0.62 35.33 -0.81
N SER A 729 -0.21 36.18 -0.18
CA SER A 729 -0.01 37.63 -0.21
C SER A 729 1.41 38.01 0.28
N PRO A 730 2.20 38.74 -0.52
CA PRO A 730 3.65 38.92 -0.33
C PRO A 730 4.05 39.79 0.86
N GLU A 731 3.09 40.32 1.61
CA GLU A 731 3.31 41.17 2.80
C GLU A 731 3.56 40.35 4.08
N ARG A 732 3.50 39.01 4.01
CA ARG A 732 3.82 38.10 5.13
C ARG A 732 5.35 37.98 5.33
N ARG A 733 5.95 38.98 5.97
CA ARG A 733 7.28 38.88 6.60
C ARG A 733 7.17 39.10 8.11
N ASP A 734 7.92 38.28 8.85
CA ASP A 734 8.21 38.26 10.30
C ASP A 734 7.31 37.43 11.24
N ASP A 735 7.90 36.32 11.70
CA ASP A 735 7.99 35.72 13.05
C ASP A 735 6.84 35.74 14.09
N GLN A 736 5.62 36.14 13.74
CA GLN A 736 4.43 35.88 14.56
C GLN A 736 3.28 35.35 13.70
N VAL A 737 3.30 34.04 13.44
CA VAL A 737 2.29 33.39 12.62
C VAL A 737 1.05 33.08 13.49
N MET A 738 -0.02 33.88 13.27
CA MET A 738 -1.45 33.58 13.52
C MET A 738 -2.11 34.03 14.83
N ALA A 739 -1.76 35.20 15.38
CA ALA A 739 -2.76 36.02 16.10
C ALA A 739 -3.40 36.99 15.08
N PRO A 740 -4.71 37.32 15.17
CA PRO A 740 -5.29 38.36 14.31
C PRO A 740 -4.48 39.65 14.49
N ARG A 741 -4.01 40.24 13.38
CA ARG A 741 -3.25 41.47 13.44
C ARG A 741 -4.25 42.61 13.64
N LEU A 742 -4.58 42.87 14.90
CA LEU A 742 -5.56 43.89 15.26
C LEU A 742 -5.02 45.28 14.91
N GLU A 743 -5.58 45.88 13.87
CA GLU A 743 -5.29 47.24 13.43
C GLU A 743 -6.52 48.11 13.63
N ILE A 744 -6.33 49.43 13.65
CA ILE A 744 -7.45 50.37 13.65
C ILE A 744 -7.90 50.53 12.21
N VAL A 745 -9.10 50.02 11.90
CA VAL A 745 -9.66 49.98 10.55
C VAL A 745 -11.04 50.64 10.56
N ASP A 746 -11.30 51.51 9.60
CA ASP A 746 -12.66 52.03 9.38
C ASP A 746 -13.51 50.94 8.70
N LEU A 747 -14.48 50.40 9.44
CA LEU A 747 -15.37 49.35 8.93
C LEU A 747 -16.21 49.83 7.74
N GLY A 748 -16.51 51.13 7.64
CA GLY A 748 -17.24 51.70 6.52
C GLY A 748 -16.43 51.67 5.22
N GLU A 749 -15.14 52.03 5.29
CA GLU A 749 -14.21 51.96 4.17
C GLU A 749 -13.93 50.51 3.75
N LEU A 750 -13.72 49.62 4.71
CA LEU A 750 -13.56 48.19 4.47
C LEU A 750 -14.78 47.61 3.73
N ALA A 751 -15.99 47.98 4.17
CA ALA A 751 -17.21 47.54 3.54
C ALA A 751 -17.37 48.08 2.11
N HIS A 752 -16.98 49.32 1.87
CA HIS A 752 -16.99 49.91 0.54
C HIS A 752 -16.05 49.14 -0.41
N ASN A 753 -14.82 48.86 0.02
CA ASN A 753 -13.82 48.13 -0.78
C ASN A 753 -14.28 46.71 -1.12
N VAL A 754 -14.84 45.99 -0.14
CA VAL A 754 -15.37 44.64 -0.36
C VAL A 754 -16.56 44.66 -1.31
N CYS A 755 -17.53 45.55 -1.10
CA CYS A 755 -18.71 45.65 -1.96
C CYS A 755 -18.36 46.07 -3.40
N ALA A 756 -17.44 47.03 -3.57
CA ALA A 756 -16.96 47.46 -4.88
C ALA A 756 -16.32 46.29 -5.66
N SER A 757 -15.53 45.46 -4.98
CA SER A 757 -14.91 44.26 -5.59
C SER A 757 -15.94 43.20 -5.99
N MET A 758 -17.07 43.10 -5.28
CA MET A 758 -18.09 42.07 -5.50
C MET A 758 -19.22 42.53 -6.44
N GLN A 759 -19.40 43.84 -6.62
CA GLN A 759 -20.46 44.38 -7.47
C GLN A 759 -20.30 43.96 -8.94
N ALA A 760 -19.06 43.77 -9.41
CA ALA A 760 -18.77 43.34 -10.79
C ALA A 760 -19.29 41.93 -11.11
N ASP A 761 -19.38 41.06 -10.09
CA ASP A 761 -19.78 39.66 -10.23
C ASP A 761 -21.22 39.39 -9.71
N SER A 762 -21.92 40.43 -9.26
CA SER A 762 -23.27 40.34 -8.66
C SER A 762 -24.32 41.06 -9.51
N ALA A 763 -25.44 40.38 -9.78
CA ALA A 763 -26.62 41.00 -10.39
C ALA A 763 -27.42 41.87 -9.39
N HIS A 764 -27.20 41.70 -8.08
CA HIS A 764 -27.84 42.47 -7.03
C HIS A 764 -27.09 43.80 -6.77
N PRO A 765 -27.80 44.92 -6.56
CA PRO A 765 -27.18 46.17 -6.14
C PRO A 765 -26.72 46.08 -4.68
N LEU A 766 -25.41 46.24 -4.44
CA LEU A 766 -24.80 46.30 -3.11
C LEU A 766 -24.72 47.76 -2.68
N ILE A 767 -25.48 48.13 -1.65
CA ILE A 767 -25.59 49.53 -1.21
C ILE A 767 -24.98 49.65 0.19
N VAL A 768 -23.85 50.35 0.30
CA VAL A 768 -23.30 50.77 1.59
C VAL A 768 -24.00 52.07 2.01
N ARG A 769 -24.81 52.02 3.07
CA ARG A 769 -25.56 53.16 3.63
C ARG A 769 -24.90 53.63 4.93
N ASN A 770 -24.96 54.95 5.17
CA ASN A 770 -24.35 55.61 6.33
C ASN A 770 -22.88 55.22 6.58
N ASN A 771 -21.98 55.85 5.83
CA ASN A 771 -20.54 55.73 6.05
C ASN A 771 -20.09 56.60 7.24
N THR A 772 -20.70 56.41 8.41
CA THR A 772 -20.18 56.99 9.65
C THR A 772 -18.85 56.31 9.97
N PRO A 773 -17.74 57.05 10.18
CA PRO A 773 -16.44 56.45 10.48
C PRO A 773 -16.55 55.54 11.70
N ALA A 774 -16.38 54.24 11.48
CA ALA A 774 -16.55 53.23 12.51
C ALA A 774 -15.20 52.53 12.71
N ALA A 775 -14.29 53.25 13.38
CA ALA A 775 -12.95 52.75 13.67
C ALA A 775 -13.02 51.58 14.67
N ALA A 776 -12.72 50.39 14.17
CA ALA A 776 -12.69 49.14 14.94
C ALA A 776 -11.27 48.63 15.08
N ARG A 777 -10.96 47.96 16.20
CA ARG A 777 -9.70 47.26 16.40
C ARG A 777 -9.83 45.84 15.90
N CYS A 778 -9.48 45.60 14.62
CA CYS A 778 -9.69 44.32 13.95
C CYS A 778 -8.61 44.02 12.92
N ASP A 779 -8.48 42.75 12.54
CA ASP A 779 -7.70 42.31 11.40
C ASP A 779 -8.49 42.58 10.11
N PRO A 780 -8.00 43.45 9.20
CA PRO A 780 -8.73 43.86 8.00
C PRO A 780 -8.97 42.69 7.05
N LEU A 781 -8.05 41.72 6.96
CA LEU A 781 -8.18 40.58 6.05
C LEU A 781 -9.22 39.59 6.56
N LEU A 782 -9.17 39.27 7.85
CA LEU A 782 -10.14 38.35 8.48
C LEU A 782 -11.54 38.97 8.53
N THR A 783 -11.64 40.28 8.81
CA THR A 783 -12.93 40.98 8.85
C THR A 783 -13.53 41.14 7.45
N ALA A 784 -12.71 41.37 6.41
CA ALA A 784 -13.15 41.33 5.02
C ALA A 784 -13.68 39.94 4.61
N LEU A 785 -13.08 38.86 5.12
CA LEU A 785 -13.53 37.49 4.86
C LEU A 785 -14.91 37.22 5.46
N VAL A 786 -15.13 37.64 6.72
CA VAL A 786 -16.45 37.58 7.38
C VAL A 786 -17.48 38.35 6.55
N LEU A 787 -17.17 39.58 6.15
CA LEU A 787 -18.08 40.42 5.37
C LEU A 787 -18.42 39.80 4.01
N ARG A 788 -17.43 39.29 3.27
CA ARG A 788 -17.63 38.63 1.97
C ARG A 788 -18.57 37.43 2.10
N ASN A 789 -18.44 36.65 3.17
CA ASN A 789 -19.28 35.51 3.45
C ASN A 789 -20.74 35.93 3.72
N LEU A 790 -20.95 36.97 4.53
CA LEU A 790 -22.29 37.52 4.79
C LEU A 790 -22.94 38.09 3.53
N VAL A 791 -22.19 38.84 2.71
CA VAL A 791 -22.69 39.40 1.44
C VAL A 791 -23.01 38.30 0.43
N GLN A 792 -22.17 37.25 0.32
CA GLN A 792 -22.46 36.10 -0.52
C GLN A 792 -23.72 35.35 -0.08
N ASN A 793 -23.95 35.23 1.24
CA ASN A 793 -25.21 34.66 1.76
C ASN A 793 -26.39 35.57 1.41
N ALA A 794 -26.29 36.88 1.60
CA ALA A 794 -27.34 37.84 1.26
C ALA A 794 -27.72 37.79 -0.23
N ILE A 795 -26.74 37.75 -1.14
CA ILE A 795 -26.95 37.61 -2.60
C ILE A 795 -27.64 36.29 -2.93
N LYS A 796 -27.23 35.21 -2.26
CA LYS A 796 -27.74 33.85 -2.52
C LYS A 796 -29.21 33.66 -2.10
N TYR A 797 -29.64 34.31 -1.03
CA TYR A 797 -30.98 34.11 -0.46
C TYR A 797 -31.96 35.26 -0.75
N SER A 798 -31.49 36.40 -1.28
CA SER A 798 -32.37 37.50 -1.71
C SER A 798 -33.00 37.22 -3.09
N PRO A 799 -34.27 37.61 -3.30
CA PRO A 799 -34.88 37.63 -4.63
C PRO A 799 -34.05 38.46 -5.62
N ALA A 800 -34.10 38.10 -6.91
CA ALA A 800 -33.44 38.88 -7.97
C ALA A 800 -33.91 40.35 -7.94
N ASP A 801 -33.00 41.27 -8.23
CA ASP A 801 -33.23 42.73 -8.30
C ASP A 801 -33.47 43.48 -6.98
N GLN A 802 -33.36 42.82 -5.82
CA GLN A 802 -33.44 43.51 -4.52
C GLN A 802 -32.05 43.91 -3.98
N PRO A 803 -31.90 45.10 -3.38
CA PRO A 803 -30.60 45.55 -2.87
C PRO A 803 -30.21 44.82 -1.59
N VAL A 804 -28.93 44.46 -1.49
CA VAL A 804 -28.29 44.08 -0.21
C VAL A 804 -27.75 45.36 0.40
N VAL A 805 -28.15 45.67 1.63
CA VAL A 805 -27.80 46.91 2.31
C VAL A 805 -26.77 46.64 3.38
N ILE A 806 -25.65 47.36 3.35
CA ILE A 806 -24.60 47.30 4.36
C ILE A 806 -24.59 48.62 5.13
N ASP A 807 -24.78 48.58 6.44
CA ASP A 807 -24.70 49.74 7.33
C ASP A 807 -23.47 49.61 8.24
N ALA A 808 -22.81 50.73 8.55
CA ALA A 808 -21.75 50.78 9.56
C ALA A 808 -22.08 51.83 10.63
N GLY A 809 -21.64 51.61 11.87
CA GLY A 809 -21.80 52.59 12.92
C GLY A 809 -21.06 52.25 14.20
N VAL A 810 -21.21 53.09 15.22
CA VAL A 810 -20.66 52.87 16.55
C VAL A 810 -21.82 52.89 17.54
N ALA A 811 -21.83 51.95 18.48
CA ALA A 811 -22.80 51.88 19.56
C ALA A 811 -22.08 51.68 20.89
N THR A 812 -22.58 52.28 21.96
CA THR A 812 -22.06 52.07 23.31
C THR A 812 -22.78 50.88 23.93
N ALA A 813 -22.04 49.83 24.28
CA ALA A 813 -22.61 48.68 24.99
C ALA A 813 -23.00 49.08 26.43
N GLN A 814 -23.90 48.30 27.05
CA GLN A 814 -24.35 48.53 28.45
C GLN A 814 -23.20 48.57 29.47
N ASP A 815 -22.04 47.98 29.13
CA ASP A 815 -20.82 47.91 29.95
C ASP A 815 -19.82 49.07 29.72
N GLN A 816 -20.26 50.21 29.16
CA GLN A 816 -19.43 51.41 28.87
C GLN A 816 -18.30 51.24 27.83
N GLN A 817 -18.14 50.08 27.19
CA GLN A 817 -17.23 49.92 26.06
C GLN A 817 -17.92 50.30 24.73
N ALA A 818 -17.28 51.19 23.97
CA ALA A 818 -17.73 51.53 22.62
C ALA A 818 -17.42 50.36 21.67
N MET A 819 -18.42 49.92 20.91
CA MET A 819 -18.30 48.87 19.90
C MET A 819 -18.62 49.46 18.53
N ALA A 820 -17.73 49.21 17.57
CA ALA A 820 -17.97 49.49 16.16
C ALA A 820 -18.71 48.31 15.55
N TRP A 821 -19.72 48.56 14.74
CA TRP A 821 -20.56 47.51 14.16
C TRP A 821 -20.74 47.67 12.67
N LEU A 822 -20.91 46.53 12.00
CA LEU A 822 -21.22 46.42 10.58
C LEU A 822 -22.43 45.49 10.42
N ALA A 823 -23.47 45.96 9.75
CA ALA A 823 -24.69 45.21 9.53
C ALA A 823 -24.90 44.91 8.05
N VAL A 824 -25.12 43.65 7.69
CA VAL A 824 -25.52 43.21 6.34
C VAL A 824 -26.98 42.82 6.40
N SER A 825 -27.84 43.55 5.67
CA SER A 825 -29.28 43.32 5.60
C SER A 825 -29.66 42.82 4.22
N ASP A 826 -30.37 41.69 4.19
CA ASP A 826 -30.95 41.10 2.99
C ASP A 826 -32.48 41.16 3.03
N ASN A 827 -33.12 40.92 1.87
CA ASN A 827 -34.58 40.80 1.76
C ASN A 827 -34.98 39.35 1.42
N GLY A 828 -34.23 38.40 1.97
CA GLY A 828 -34.52 36.99 1.84
C GLY A 828 -35.79 36.56 2.57
N PRO A 829 -36.11 35.27 2.55
CA PRO A 829 -37.28 34.68 3.22
C PRO A 829 -37.25 34.76 4.77
N GLY A 830 -36.17 35.24 5.39
CA GLY A 830 -36.02 35.33 6.85
C GLY A 830 -35.77 33.98 7.53
N LEU A 831 -35.72 33.98 8.87
CA LEU A 831 -35.52 32.80 9.72
C LEU A 831 -36.55 32.77 10.85
N ASP A 832 -36.91 31.57 11.30
CA ASP A 832 -37.72 31.38 12.51
C ASP A 832 -36.90 31.72 13.77
N GLU A 833 -37.56 32.24 14.80
CA GLU A 833 -36.90 32.69 16.04
C GLU A 833 -36.11 31.57 16.74
N ALA A 834 -36.58 30.32 16.62
CA ALA A 834 -35.89 29.14 17.15
C ALA A 834 -34.65 28.72 16.34
N GLU A 835 -34.50 29.19 15.11
CA GLU A 835 -33.37 28.84 14.23
C GLU A 835 -32.23 29.88 14.31
N ILE A 836 -32.48 31.08 14.85
CA ILE A 836 -31.52 32.22 14.84
C ILE A 836 -30.19 31.89 15.51
N ASP A 837 -30.18 31.19 16.65
CA ASP A 837 -28.93 30.81 17.32
C ASP A 837 -28.26 29.60 16.65
N ALA A 838 -29.08 28.69 16.11
CA ALA A 838 -28.63 27.45 15.51
C ALA A 838 -27.95 27.66 14.14
N ILE A 839 -28.22 28.76 13.42
CA ILE A 839 -27.56 29.06 12.13
C ILE A 839 -26.03 29.19 12.23
N PHE A 840 -25.50 29.41 13.44
CA PHE A 840 -24.06 29.50 13.70
C PHE A 840 -23.44 28.16 14.13
N GLU A 841 -24.24 27.10 14.28
CA GLU A 841 -23.74 25.75 14.51
C GLU A 841 -23.18 25.14 13.21
N PRO A 842 -22.09 24.36 13.31
CA PRO A 842 -21.48 23.75 12.13
C PRO A 842 -22.45 22.77 11.46
N HIS A 843 -22.61 22.90 10.14
CA HIS A 843 -23.49 22.08 9.29
C HIS A 843 -24.99 22.32 9.48
N PHE A 844 -25.40 23.30 10.28
CA PHE A 844 -26.82 23.63 10.43
C PHE A 844 -27.38 24.25 9.14
N ARG A 845 -28.60 23.84 8.77
CA ARG A 845 -29.34 24.39 7.64
C ARG A 845 -30.81 24.52 8.02
N SER A 846 -31.35 25.74 7.89
CA SER A 846 -32.79 26.00 8.12
C SER A 846 -33.65 25.07 7.26
N THR A 847 -34.73 24.58 7.88
CA THR A 847 -35.68 23.65 7.25
C THR A 847 -36.35 24.26 6.02
N ALA A 848 -36.50 25.59 5.99
CA ALA A 848 -37.06 26.33 4.85
C ALA A 848 -36.15 26.35 3.61
N HIS A 849 -34.85 26.02 3.73
CA HIS A 849 -33.84 26.24 2.67
C HIS A 849 -32.97 25.01 2.35
N ARG A 850 -33.53 23.81 2.51
CA ARG A 850 -32.86 22.54 2.16
C ARG A 850 -32.48 22.45 0.67
N GLU A 851 -33.18 23.15 -0.22
CA GLU A 851 -32.95 23.08 -1.68
C GLU A 851 -31.85 24.02 -2.19
N THR A 852 -31.45 25.06 -1.43
CA THR A 852 -30.41 26.01 -1.87
C THR A 852 -28.99 25.44 -1.62
N PRO A 853 -28.13 25.27 -2.64
CA PRO A 853 -26.86 24.54 -2.49
C PRO A 853 -25.88 25.22 -1.53
N GLY A 854 -25.47 24.55 -0.44
CA GLY A 854 -24.50 25.05 0.55
C GLY A 854 -24.24 24.06 1.69
N VAL A 855 -23.07 24.15 2.32
CA VAL A 855 -22.55 23.16 3.30
C VAL A 855 -22.87 23.52 4.76
N GLY A 856 -23.27 24.77 5.04
CA GLY A 856 -23.65 25.22 6.39
C GLY A 856 -22.47 25.53 7.32
N LEU A 857 -21.27 25.79 6.77
CA LEU A 857 -20.07 26.07 7.57
C LEU A 857 -19.65 27.55 7.57
N GLY A 858 -20.14 28.33 6.60
CA GLY A 858 -19.72 29.72 6.40
C GLY A 858 -20.04 30.64 7.59
N LEU A 859 -21.25 30.55 8.15
CA LEU A 859 -21.66 31.41 9.28
C LEU A 859 -21.00 31.01 10.59
N HIS A 860 -20.73 29.72 10.79
CA HIS A 860 -19.97 29.21 11.93
C HIS A 860 -18.55 29.79 11.94
N LEU A 861 -17.84 29.68 10.81
CA LEU A 861 -16.48 30.23 10.67
C LEU A 861 -16.46 31.76 10.84
N ALA A 862 -17.47 32.44 10.30
CA ALA A 862 -17.62 33.88 10.45
C ALA A 862 -17.74 34.31 11.92
N ARG A 863 -18.48 33.54 12.73
CA ARG A 863 -18.63 33.80 14.17
C ARG A 863 -17.34 33.55 14.95
N GLU A 864 -16.64 32.44 14.68
CA GLU A 864 -15.35 32.14 15.29
C GLU A 864 -14.30 33.23 15.00
N ILE A 865 -14.26 33.76 13.77
CA ILE A 865 -13.37 34.86 13.40
C ILE A 865 -13.70 36.14 14.18
N CYS A 866 -14.97 36.49 14.35
CA CYS A 866 -15.37 37.64 15.17
C CYS A 866 -14.99 37.45 16.64
N ILE A 867 -15.23 36.26 17.21
CA ILE A 867 -14.85 35.93 18.60
C ILE A 867 -13.33 36.01 18.79
N SER A 868 -12.54 35.52 17.83
CA SER A 868 -11.08 35.58 17.91
C SER A 868 -10.52 37.01 17.94
N GLN A 869 -11.33 38.00 17.55
CA GLN A 869 -11.00 39.42 17.54
C GLN A 869 -11.70 40.20 18.68
N GLU A 870 -12.10 39.51 19.76
CA GLU A 870 -12.82 40.10 20.91
C GLU A 870 -14.19 40.72 20.52
N GLY A 871 -14.73 40.30 19.37
CA GLY A 871 -16.03 40.73 18.85
C GLY A 871 -17.08 39.63 18.88
N ASN A 872 -18.21 39.88 18.22
CA ASN A 872 -19.31 38.92 18.09
C ASN A 872 -20.04 39.08 16.75
N LEU A 873 -20.70 38.00 16.32
CA LEU A 873 -21.59 37.98 15.17
C LEU A 873 -22.98 37.53 15.64
N THR A 874 -23.99 38.35 15.37
CA THR A 874 -25.39 38.08 15.73
C THR A 874 -26.29 38.22 14.50
N ALA A 875 -27.48 37.63 14.55
CA ALA A 875 -28.48 37.73 13.48
C ALA A 875 -29.83 38.17 14.04
N GLN A 876 -30.54 38.98 13.26
CA GLN A 876 -31.93 39.37 13.50
C GLN A 876 -32.72 39.04 12.24
N ALA A 877 -33.74 38.21 12.37
CA ALA A 877 -34.58 37.82 11.23
C ALA A 877 -36.04 37.74 11.66
N ARG A 878 -36.94 37.92 10.69
CA ARG A 878 -38.35 37.56 10.83
C ARG A 878 -38.79 36.82 9.56
N PRO A 879 -39.61 35.77 9.67
CA PRO A 879 -40.10 35.06 8.49
C PRO A 879 -40.77 36.04 7.51
N GLY A 880 -40.32 36.00 6.24
CA GLY A 880 -40.80 36.84 5.14
C GLY A 880 -40.25 38.27 5.05
N LEU A 881 -39.36 38.69 5.96
CA LEU A 881 -38.85 40.08 6.04
C LEU A 881 -37.33 40.20 5.96
N GLY A 882 -36.62 39.15 5.51
CA GLY A 882 -35.17 39.16 5.37
C GLY A 882 -34.40 38.89 6.66
N THR A 883 -33.07 38.86 6.54
CA THR A 883 -32.13 38.67 7.64
C THR A 883 -31.15 39.83 7.73
N ARG A 884 -30.88 40.28 8.96
CA ARG A 884 -29.86 41.29 9.28
C ARG A 884 -28.79 40.64 10.14
N PHE A 885 -27.59 40.47 9.59
CA PHE A 885 -26.41 40.00 10.32
C PHE A 885 -25.62 41.20 10.85
N LEU A 886 -25.23 41.17 12.13
CA LEU A 886 -24.51 42.24 12.80
C LEU A 886 -23.16 41.72 13.32
N ILE A 887 -22.07 42.24 12.74
CA ILE A 887 -20.71 42.13 13.24
C ILE A 887 -20.51 43.24 14.27
N ALA A 888 -20.08 42.92 15.48
CA ALA A 888 -19.69 43.88 16.51
C ALA A 888 -18.22 43.65 16.90
N LEU A 889 -17.40 44.69 16.82
CA LEU A 889 -15.97 44.67 17.13
C LEU A 889 -15.62 45.82 18.11
N PRO A 890 -14.58 45.67 18.94
CA PRO A 890 -14.16 46.75 19.86
C PRO A 890 -13.85 48.05 19.10
N ALA A 891 -14.50 49.16 19.46
CA ALA A 891 -14.19 50.45 18.85
C ALA A 891 -12.87 50.98 19.39
N SER A 892 -12.10 51.70 18.57
CA SER A 892 -10.98 52.48 19.08
C SER A 892 -11.53 53.66 19.90
N GLY A 893 -11.31 53.66 21.21
CA GLY A 893 -11.76 54.75 22.09
C GLY A 893 -11.27 56.12 21.59
N GLN A 894 -12.19 57.05 21.39
CA GLN A 894 -11.88 58.42 20.99
C GLN A 894 -11.54 59.24 22.24
N ALA A 895 -10.25 59.46 22.50
CA ALA A 895 -9.74 60.51 23.39
C ALA A 895 -8.28 60.87 23.04
N ASP A 896 -8.07 61.54 21.90
CA ASP A 896 -7.17 62.69 21.74
C ASP A 896 -7.06 63.06 20.26
N GLN A 897 -7.77 64.10 19.85
CA GLN A 897 -7.36 64.90 18.71
C GLN A 897 -6.38 65.96 19.23
N PRO A 898 -5.09 65.97 18.86
CA PRO A 898 -4.29 67.18 19.01
C PRO A 898 -4.83 68.21 18.02
N ALA A 899 -5.08 69.42 18.51
CA ALA A 899 -5.51 70.57 17.71
C ALA A 899 -4.59 70.79 16.50
N PRO A 900 -5.10 71.29 15.37
CA PRO A 900 -4.27 71.56 14.19
C PRO A 900 -3.23 72.63 14.54
N ALA A 901 -1.96 72.26 14.45
CA ALA A 901 -0.85 73.21 14.54
C ALA A 901 -0.89 74.12 13.30
N GLU A 902 -0.94 75.42 13.56
CA GLU A 902 -0.87 76.49 12.57
C GLU A 902 0.41 76.38 11.72
N LEU A 903 0.23 76.62 10.41
CA LEU A 903 1.30 76.96 9.48
C LEU A 903 2.02 78.24 9.94
N LEU A 904 3.32 78.14 10.21
CA LEU A 904 4.31 79.18 9.92
C LEU A 904 5.61 78.54 9.43
#